data_AF-A0A0F9N7F9-F1
#
_entry.id   AF-A0A0F9N7F9-F1
#
_cell.length_a   1.000
_cell.length_b   1.000
_cell.length_c   1.000
_cell.angle_alpha   90.00
_cell.angle_beta   90.00
_cell.angle_gamma   90.00
#
_symmetry.space_group_name_H-M   'P 1'
#
loop_
_entity.id
_entity.type
_entity.pdbx_description
1 polymer ?
#
loop_
_entity_poly.entity_id
_entity_poly.type
_entity_poly.pdbx_seq_one_letter_code
_entity_poly.pdbx_strand_id
1 'polypeptide(L)'
;MAIQRGRRVTPSPEVERFLARKREEEEEERKRRELEAQTRAEEARLARTPPPPSAPPGPAPVGEQVPIFTVETPQGRIQLAARTREQAELAASRFRPAVPLPPPTVAAQVEAEIAARPQVARPTPPFRIGVEVTPPEPSLIGGEVVITREQVAQAINTVLPDIFARPSAGISPEDVVDDAVQRLEQFATEDMEGLLDTIKAQGRSPEAEALLRFLGVTPQQAAQFFAPTFEELAAEVFPEFTPEQVVGLAEARPDVFVEAFRTRGRTKAGQDLLRTAGFSWDQVNEIYDTKRVSITIDGTRRTVSMADNGMVLNDQGQEIGRIDPDTQEFVPYEYRFAQDVWKSLTASAGDLAVSAGGASRWLGADGFGERLSEGGQFLQVQGPPDTLGEFTWEHFYNPRWWSTKFARGFGFTLWMVPAMIVGSWAGAAVAGVAGAGRYGTLLLRSLGATGVARPLESALEAGQTYDEAMVKWGDRLRAKQASDEVFWNNMKLAGSDMAQLLVTFAPAPARTFSNMIARGLVKTTTIGGRVVFDAVLEGGEEVLQINWQREALGEPVVWDAEAQESFALGVATGGFLGSGAVVYTSIKDQTIQALSPELRAQFDLAKQEALTQGLKNERAVEAGLDAIAEQQELADITEAVVRQEEINQLEVLGKPKGAVEQLAWEHTLTRMREDAPQVPVPEVTGVAGRIQPQLEGLNRIAEALEDAPGATAAMRTVLEVGRVVITEASQPGLSVAERESLGNRLQEVRGRLMVQSVNALEAGNTELASMLEEAASFVARTGTAVEPLLEELEAPIDHRGTEPEGIAIADELGIRYEGIQVGA
;
A
#
# COMPACT_ATOMS: atom_id res chain seq x y z
N MET A 1 25.01 -33.07 38.68
CA MET A 1 25.30 -32.84 40.13
C MET A 1 24.31 -31.78 40.62
N ALA A 2 23.50 -31.87 41.66
CA ALA A 2 23.29 -32.86 42.71
C ALA A 2 21.80 -32.78 43.14
N ILE A 3 21.12 -33.93 43.23
CA ILE A 3 19.85 -34.09 43.93
C ILE A 3 20.20 -34.65 45.31
N GLN A 4 20.03 -33.86 46.37
CA GLN A 4 19.79 -34.38 47.73
C GLN A 4 19.46 -33.25 48.70
N ARG A 5 18.18 -33.18 49.11
CA ARG A 5 17.68 -33.12 50.50
C ARG A 5 16.24 -32.62 50.48
N GLY A 6 15.32 -33.47 50.94
CA GLY A 6 13.89 -33.21 51.02
C GLY A 6 13.52 -32.08 51.99
N ARG A 7 13.76 -30.83 51.58
CA ARG A 7 13.06 -29.67 52.11
C ARG A 7 11.86 -29.40 51.19
N ARG A 8 10.65 -29.46 51.74
CA ARG A 8 9.48 -28.85 51.08
C ARG A 8 9.82 -27.38 50.91
N VAL A 9 10.10 -26.97 49.68
CA VAL A 9 10.19 -25.55 49.34
C VAL A 9 8.75 -25.06 49.35
N THR A 10 8.38 -24.31 50.39
CA THR A 10 7.15 -23.53 50.36
C THR A 10 7.31 -22.52 49.23
N PRO A 11 6.40 -22.48 48.24
CA PRO A 11 6.46 -21.48 47.18
C PRO A 11 6.51 -20.08 47.81
N SER A 12 7.27 -19.17 47.20
CA SER A 12 7.30 -17.80 47.66
C SER A 12 5.90 -17.19 47.56
N PRO A 13 5.57 -16.15 48.34
CA PRO A 13 4.28 -15.45 48.24
C PRO A 13 3.97 -14.89 46.84
N GLU A 14 4.98 -14.73 45.98
CA GLU A 14 4.83 -14.33 44.59
C GLU A 14 4.43 -15.50 43.70
N VAL A 15 5.03 -16.68 43.92
CA VAL A 15 4.64 -17.92 43.23
C VAL A 15 3.23 -18.34 43.64
N GLU A 16 2.84 -18.19 44.91
CA GLU A 16 1.46 -18.44 45.35
C GLU A 16 0.45 -17.49 44.69
N ARG A 17 0.79 -16.20 44.55
CA ARG A 17 -0.06 -15.22 43.85
C ARG A 17 -0.15 -15.49 42.35
N PHE A 18 0.93 -15.95 41.72
CA PHE A 18 0.90 -16.38 40.32
C PHE A 18 0.03 -17.63 40.13
N LEU A 19 0.18 -18.64 40.98
CA LEU A 19 -0.63 -19.86 40.92
C LEU A 19 -2.10 -19.59 41.24
N ALA A 20 -2.41 -18.64 42.13
CA ALA A 20 -3.78 -18.21 42.39
C ALA A 20 -4.43 -17.57 41.16
N ARG A 21 -3.72 -16.65 40.47
CA ARG A 21 -4.20 -16.04 39.23
C ARG A 21 -4.41 -17.08 38.13
N LYS A 22 -3.50 -18.05 37.99
CA LYS A 22 -3.66 -19.13 37.01
C LYS A 22 -4.88 -20.00 37.26
N ARG A 23 -5.21 -20.29 38.53
CA ARG A 23 -6.44 -21.03 38.87
C ARG A 23 -7.71 -20.23 38.61
N GLU A 24 -7.66 -18.91 38.79
CA GLU A 24 -8.77 -18.01 38.49
C GLU A 24 -9.03 -17.94 36.99
N GLU A 25 -7.96 -17.79 36.18
CA GLU A 25 -8.04 -17.87 34.70
C GLU A 25 -8.61 -19.21 34.22
N GLU A 26 -8.13 -20.34 34.77
CA GLU A 26 -8.65 -21.67 34.43
C GLU A 26 -10.12 -21.85 34.82
N GLU A 27 -10.56 -21.24 35.92
CA GLU A 27 -11.97 -21.29 36.36
C GLU A 27 -12.88 -20.44 35.45
N GLU A 28 -12.43 -19.26 35.04
CA GLU A 28 -13.14 -18.42 34.07
C GLU A 28 -13.26 -19.09 32.71
N GLU A 29 -12.18 -19.70 32.22
CA GLU A 29 -12.20 -20.42 30.94
C GLU A 29 -13.14 -21.62 31.00
N ARG A 30 -13.18 -22.35 32.12
CA ARG A 30 -14.14 -23.44 32.33
C ARG A 30 -15.59 -22.93 32.30
N LYS A 31 -15.89 -21.80 32.99
CA LYS A 31 -17.25 -21.20 32.98
C LYS A 31 -17.66 -20.75 31.57
N ARG A 32 -16.74 -20.19 30.79
CA ARG A 32 -17.00 -19.80 29.41
C ARG A 32 -17.33 -21.01 28.53
N ARG A 33 -16.56 -22.10 28.63
CA ARG A 33 -16.84 -23.35 27.89
C ARG A 33 -18.19 -23.96 28.28
N GLU A 34 -18.57 -23.91 29.56
CA GLU A 34 -19.89 -24.36 30.01
C GLU A 34 -21.03 -23.50 29.44
N LEU A 35 -20.86 -22.18 29.38
CA LEU A 35 -21.85 -21.28 28.79
C LEU A 35 -22.01 -21.52 27.28
N GLU A 36 -20.90 -21.64 26.54
CA GLU A 36 -20.93 -21.95 25.10
C GLU A 36 -21.60 -23.31 24.83
N ALA A 37 -21.37 -24.31 25.68
CA ALA A 37 -22.03 -25.61 25.57
C ALA A 37 -23.55 -25.52 25.85
N GLN A 38 -23.97 -24.69 26.82
CA GLN A 38 -25.39 -24.44 27.10
C GLN A 38 -26.08 -23.75 25.93
N THR A 39 -25.45 -22.72 25.33
CA THR A 39 -25.98 -22.02 24.16
C THR A 39 -26.17 -22.95 22.98
N ARG A 40 -25.17 -23.78 22.64
CA ARG A 40 -25.30 -24.78 21.57
C ARG A 40 -26.40 -25.81 21.84
N ALA A 41 -26.56 -26.23 23.10
CA ALA A 41 -27.62 -27.16 23.47
C ALA A 41 -29.01 -26.53 23.31
N GLU A 42 -29.16 -25.23 23.60
CA GLU A 42 -30.40 -24.49 23.42
C GLU A 42 -30.73 -24.23 21.94
N GLU A 43 -29.74 -23.88 21.14
CA GLU A 43 -29.87 -23.77 19.67
C GLU A 43 -30.28 -25.11 19.04
N ALA A 44 -29.64 -26.20 19.45
CA ALA A 44 -30.02 -27.55 19.00
C ALA A 44 -31.43 -27.95 19.44
N ARG A 45 -31.91 -27.46 20.61
CA ARG A 45 -33.29 -27.65 21.06
C ARG A 45 -34.27 -26.87 20.20
N LEU A 46 -33.97 -25.61 19.87
CA LEU A 46 -34.78 -24.76 19.01
C LEU A 46 -34.89 -25.35 17.60
N ALA A 47 -33.78 -25.83 17.03
CA ALA A 47 -33.74 -26.48 15.71
C ALA A 47 -34.58 -27.78 15.63
N ARG A 48 -34.81 -28.45 16.76
CA ARG A 48 -35.65 -29.66 16.85
C ARG A 48 -37.12 -29.39 17.12
N THR A 49 -37.50 -28.13 17.32
CA THR A 49 -38.91 -27.78 17.53
C THR A 49 -39.59 -27.67 16.16
N PRO A 50 -40.55 -28.55 15.81
CA PRO A 50 -41.22 -28.45 14.52
C PRO A 50 -41.96 -27.11 14.44
N PRO A 51 -41.94 -26.44 13.27
CA PRO A 51 -42.68 -25.20 13.10
C PRO A 51 -44.17 -25.46 13.37
N PRO A 52 -44.89 -24.50 13.99
CA PRO A 52 -46.32 -24.64 14.21
C PRO A 52 -47.03 -24.88 12.87
N PRO A 53 -48.06 -25.74 12.83
CA PRO A 53 -48.77 -26.06 11.59
C PRO A 53 -49.29 -24.77 10.96
N SER A 54 -49.00 -24.59 9.68
CA SER A 54 -49.48 -23.48 8.87
C SER A 54 -51.01 -23.45 8.91
N ALA A 55 -51.56 -22.32 9.36
CA ALA A 55 -52.99 -22.08 9.31
C ALA A 55 -53.48 -22.15 7.84
N PRO A 56 -54.67 -22.72 7.58
CA PRO A 56 -55.20 -22.83 6.23
C PRO A 56 -55.41 -21.43 5.61
N PRO A 57 -55.22 -21.30 4.28
CA PRO A 57 -55.37 -20.02 3.59
C PRO A 57 -56.80 -19.51 3.72
N GLY A 58 -56.95 -18.37 4.38
CA GLY A 58 -58.21 -17.62 4.41
C GLY A 58 -58.58 -17.10 3.01
N PRO A 59 -59.88 -16.88 2.74
CA PRO A 59 -60.33 -16.38 1.45
C PRO A 59 -59.76 -14.99 1.16
N ALA A 60 -59.41 -14.74 -0.10
CA ALA A 60 -58.88 -13.48 -0.60
C ALA A 60 -59.78 -12.29 -0.19
N PRO A 61 -59.22 -11.16 0.28
CA PRO A 61 -60.00 -9.99 0.63
C PRO A 61 -60.65 -9.41 -0.63
N VAL A 62 -61.98 -9.35 -0.61
CA VAL A 62 -62.78 -8.64 -1.60
C VAL A 62 -62.37 -7.16 -1.56
N GLY A 63 -61.97 -6.63 -2.72
CA GLY A 63 -61.46 -5.27 -2.86
C GLY A 63 -62.44 -4.23 -2.33
N GLU A 64 -62.05 -3.57 -1.24
CA GLU A 64 -62.76 -2.44 -0.68
C GLU A 64 -62.49 -1.21 -1.57
N GLN A 65 -63.52 -0.75 -2.29
CA GLN A 65 -63.42 0.48 -3.08
C GLN A 65 -63.23 1.67 -2.14
N VAL A 66 -62.02 2.24 -2.12
CA VAL A 66 -61.74 3.45 -1.36
C VAL A 66 -62.34 4.66 -2.10
N PRO A 67 -63.23 5.44 -1.46
CA PRO A 67 -63.85 6.60 -2.11
C PRO A 67 -62.81 7.69 -2.42
N ILE A 68 -62.99 8.34 -3.57
CA ILE A 68 -62.17 9.47 -4.01
C ILE A 68 -62.90 10.76 -3.63
N PHE A 69 -62.21 11.65 -2.91
CA PHE A 69 -62.72 12.95 -2.49
C PHE A 69 -62.03 14.07 -3.25
N THR A 70 -62.83 15.00 -3.79
CA THR A 70 -62.31 16.25 -4.35
C THR A 70 -62.22 17.29 -3.24
N VAL A 71 -61.03 17.80 -2.98
CA VAL A 71 -60.75 18.85 -1.97
C VAL A 71 -60.27 20.10 -2.67
N GLU A 72 -60.81 21.27 -2.30
CA GLU A 72 -60.32 22.56 -2.79
C GLU A 72 -59.11 23.02 -1.97
N THR A 73 -57.98 23.26 -2.64
CA THR A 73 -56.80 23.90 -2.07
C THR A 73 -56.62 25.29 -2.68
N PRO A 74 -55.78 26.16 -2.08
CA PRO A 74 -55.43 27.45 -2.67
C PRO A 74 -54.84 27.36 -4.09
N GLN A 75 -54.34 26.19 -4.53
CA GLN A 75 -53.80 25.96 -5.87
C GLN A 75 -54.79 25.28 -6.84
N GLY A 76 -55.99 24.89 -6.40
CA GLY A 76 -57.01 24.25 -7.23
C GLY A 76 -57.68 23.04 -6.58
N ARG A 77 -58.47 22.29 -7.36
CA ARG A 77 -59.13 21.06 -6.90
C ARG A 77 -58.20 19.86 -7.07
N ILE A 78 -57.95 19.13 -5.99
CA ILE A 78 -57.20 17.86 -6.01
C ILE A 78 -58.11 16.70 -5.61
N GLN A 79 -57.93 15.54 -6.24
CA GLN A 79 -58.66 14.32 -5.92
C GLN A 79 -57.78 13.40 -5.08
N LEU A 80 -58.28 12.96 -3.92
CA LEU A 80 -57.57 12.15 -2.97
C LEU A 80 -58.41 10.93 -2.60
N ALA A 81 -57.85 9.72 -2.78
CA ALA A 81 -58.45 8.50 -2.28
C ALA A 81 -58.22 8.41 -0.77
N ALA A 82 -59.29 8.41 0.02
CA ALA A 82 -59.22 8.31 1.47
C ALA A 82 -60.40 7.51 2.00
N ARG A 83 -60.33 7.01 3.24
CA ARG A 83 -61.50 6.32 3.83
C ARG A 83 -62.58 7.29 4.25
N THR A 84 -62.21 8.52 4.59
CA THR A 84 -63.14 9.60 4.95
C THR A 84 -62.70 10.92 4.31
N ARG A 85 -63.66 11.84 4.13
CA ARG A 85 -63.39 13.20 3.63
C ARG A 85 -62.42 13.96 4.54
N GLU A 86 -62.51 13.74 5.85
CA GLU A 86 -61.65 14.37 6.85
C GLU A 86 -60.18 13.95 6.71
N GLN A 87 -59.92 12.68 6.34
CA GLN A 87 -58.58 12.22 5.98
C GLN A 87 -58.07 12.85 4.68
N ALA A 88 -58.95 13.05 3.68
CA ALA A 88 -58.59 13.73 2.44
C ALA A 88 -58.26 15.21 2.69
N GLU A 89 -59.04 15.90 3.53
CA GLU A 89 -58.79 17.31 3.88
C GLU A 89 -57.52 17.47 4.73
N LEU A 90 -57.24 16.54 5.65
CA LEU A 90 -55.98 16.52 6.40
C LEU A 90 -54.77 16.28 5.49
N ALA A 91 -54.86 15.35 4.53
CA ALA A 91 -53.81 15.10 3.56
C ALA A 91 -53.58 16.32 2.64
N ALA A 92 -54.66 16.98 2.22
CA ALA A 92 -54.59 18.22 1.43
C ALA A 92 -53.89 19.38 2.19
N SER A 93 -54.05 19.45 3.51
CA SER A 93 -53.45 20.51 4.35
C SER A 93 -51.91 20.49 4.37
N ARG A 94 -51.30 19.34 4.03
CA ARG A 94 -49.85 19.16 3.96
C ARG A 94 -49.22 19.73 2.69
N PHE A 95 -50.03 20.16 1.70
CA PHE A 95 -49.56 20.77 0.45
C PHE A 95 -49.40 22.30 0.53
N ARG A 96 -49.18 22.88 1.73
CA ARG A 96 -48.79 24.29 1.87
C ARG A 96 -47.27 24.42 1.71
N PRO A 97 -46.75 25.04 0.64
CA PRO A 97 -45.35 25.46 0.63
C PRO A 97 -45.16 26.66 1.56
N ALA A 98 -44.12 26.61 2.39
CA ALA A 98 -43.58 27.81 3.01
C ALA A 98 -43.00 28.69 1.89
N VAL A 99 -43.45 29.93 1.78
CA VAL A 99 -42.82 30.92 0.89
C VAL A 99 -41.48 31.29 1.55
N PRO A 100 -40.31 30.95 0.98
CA PRO A 100 -39.06 31.42 1.52
C PRO A 100 -38.90 32.90 1.15
N LEU A 101 -38.69 33.74 2.15
CA LEU A 101 -38.07 35.04 1.92
C LEU A 101 -36.66 34.80 1.36
N PRO A 102 -36.15 35.64 0.45
CA PRO A 102 -34.78 35.52 -0.04
C PRO A 102 -33.81 35.62 1.15
N PRO A 103 -32.81 34.73 1.25
CA PRO A 103 -31.83 34.82 2.34
C PRO A 103 -31.06 36.14 2.22
N PRO A 104 -30.77 36.83 3.34
CA PRO A 104 -29.84 37.94 3.33
C PRO A 104 -28.47 37.46 2.85
N THR A 105 -27.75 38.32 2.14
CA THR A 105 -26.39 38.02 1.66
C THR A 105 -25.47 37.67 2.82
N VAL A 106 -24.52 36.77 2.59
CA VAL A 106 -23.52 36.32 3.60
C VAL A 106 -22.84 37.51 4.28
N ALA A 107 -22.56 38.59 3.53
CA ALA A 107 -22.03 39.84 4.07
C ALA A 107 -22.94 40.50 5.13
N ALA A 108 -24.25 40.52 4.91
CA ALA A 108 -25.22 41.10 5.84
C ALA A 108 -25.45 40.21 7.08
N GLN A 109 -25.29 38.90 6.94
CA GLN A 109 -25.36 37.96 8.07
C GLN A 109 -24.14 38.09 8.98
N VAL A 110 -22.95 38.22 8.41
CA VAL A 110 -21.70 38.42 9.15
C VAL A 110 -21.69 39.79 9.86
N GLU A 111 -22.13 40.87 9.21
CA GLU A 111 -22.25 42.19 9.87
C GLU A 111 -23.25 42.19 11.03
N ALA A 112 -24.40 41.51 10.87
CA ALA A 112 -25.42 41.42 11.92
C ALA A 112 -24.96 40.56 13.11
N GLU A 113 -24.20 39.49 12.85
CA GLU A 113 -23.67 38.62 13.91
C GLU A 113 -22.53 39.30 14.69
N ILE A 114 -21.68 40.07 14.00
CA ILE A 114 -20.61 40.88 14.64
C ILE A 114 -21.22 42.00 15.49
N ALA A 115 -22.29 42.65 15.02
CA ALA A 115 -22.97 43.72 15.77
C ALA A 115 -23.70 43.21 17.03
N ALA A 116 -24.07 41.92 17.09
CA ALA A 116 -24.84 41.34 18.18
C ALA A 116 -23.98 40.77 19.33
N ARG A 117 -22.66 40.61 19.15
CA ARG A 117 -21.78 40.07 20.21
C ARG A 117 -21.41 41.15 21.23
N PRO A 118 -21.60 40.91 22.54
CA PRO A 118 -21.16 41.84 23.58
C PRO A 118 -19.64 41.97 23.58
N GLN A 119 -19.13 43.18 23.29
CA GLN A 119 -17.69 43.44 23.29
C GLN A 119 -17.12 43.38 24.72
N VAL A 120 -16.41 42.31 25.03
CA VAL A 120 -15.52 42.27 26.20
C VAL A 120 -14.21 42.94 25.75
N ALA A 121 -14.04 44.21 26.14
CA ALA A 121 -12.84 44.97 25.82
C ALA A 121 -11.60 44.32 26.46
N ARG A 122 -10.86 43.53 25.70
CA ARG A 122 -9.46 43.19 26.01
C ARG A 122 -8.58 44.33 25.48
N PRO A 123 -7.60 44.82 26.26
CA PRO A 123 -6.68 45.85 25.77
C PRO A 123 -5.80 45.27 24.66
N THR A 124 -6.05 45.67 23.42
CA THR A 124 -5.16 45.37 22.29
C THR A 124 -3.96 46.31 22.38
N PRO A 125 -2.71 45.82 22.46
CA PRO A 125 -1.53 46.68 22.37
C PRO A 125 -1.48 47.35 20.98
N PRO A 126 -0.94 48.57 20.86
CA PRO A 126 -0.83 49.25 19.58
C PRO A 126 0.12 48.48 18.65
N PHE A 127 -0.45 47.83 17.64
CA PHE A 127 0.29 47.17 16.57
C PHE A 127 0.78 48.23 15.57
N ARG A 128 2.09 48.23 15.30
CA ARG A 128 2.67 48.85 14.09
C ARG A 128 3.31 47.74 13.28
N ILE A 129 2.81 47.51 12.07
CA ILE A 129 3.49 46.69 11.07
C ILE A 129 4.68 47.53 10.59
N GLY A 130 5.84 47.35 11.23
CA GLY A 130 7.09 47.92 10.78
C GLY A 130 7.72 46.97 9.78
N VAL A 131 7.49 47.16 8.48
CA VAL A 131 8.27 46.50 7.43
C VAL A 131 9.61 47.22 7.34
N GLU A 132 10.49 47.01 8.32
CA GLU A 132 11.90 47.40 8.21
C GLU A 132 12.71 46.14 7.92
N VAL A 133 12.85 45.83 6.63
CA VAL A 133 13.68 44.73 6.13
C VAL A 133 15.14 45.11 6.39
N THR A 134 15.66 44.73 7.55
CA THR A 134 17.09 44.79 7.81
C THR A 134 17.69 43.52 7.23
N PRO A 135 18.49 43.57 6.14
CA PRO A 135 19.13 42.38 5.61
C PRO A 135 20.05 41.81 6.70
N PRO A 136 20.00 40.49 6.98
CA PRO A 136 20.88 39.89 7.98
C PRO A 136 22.34 40.07 7.55
N GLU A 137 23.18 40.55 8.48
CA GLU A 137 24.63 40.53 8.28
C GLU A 137 25.07 39.07 8.06
N PRO A 138 25.84 38.76 7.00
CA PRO A 138 26.28 37.41 6.73
C PRO A 138 27.23 36.93 7.82
N SER A 139 26.75 36.04 8.70
CA SER A 139 27.60 35.31 9.64
C SER A 139 28.37 34.21 8.90
N LEU A 140 29.66 34.46 8.64
CA LEU A 140 30.59 33.50 8.05
C LEU A 140 31.03 32.44 9.08
N ILE A 141 30.13 31.56 9.52
CA ILE A 141 30.53 30.33 10.24
C ILE A 141 29.60 29.19 9.81
N GLY A 142 30.02 28.43 8.80
CA GLY A 142 29.43 27.16 8.40
C GLY A 142 30.43 26.43 7.51
N GLY A 143 30.80 25.20 7.88
CA GLY A 143 31.74 24.40 7.09
C GLY A 143 31.24 24.26 5.66
N GLU A 144 32.13 24.51 4.68
CA GLU A 144 31.84 24.30 3.27
C GLU A 144 31.39 22.84 3.07
N VAL A 145 30.09 22.64 2.86
CA VAL A 145 29.60 21.39 2.31
C VAL A 145 30.02 21.41 0.84
N VAL A 146 31.13 20.72 0.54
CA VAL A 146 31.64 20.58 -0.82
C VAL A 146 30.67 19.68 -1.59
N ILE A 147 29.91 20.26 -2.51
CA ILE A 147 29.09 19.49 -3.47
C ILE A 147 30.04 18.91 -4.52
N THR A 148 29.96 17.60 -4.77
CA THR A 148 30.81 16.98 -5.78
C THR A 148 30.30 17.28 -7.19
N ARG A 149 31.18 17.23 -8.19
CA ARG A 149 30.79 17.47 -9.59
C ARG A 149 29.75 16.46 -10.08
N GLU A 150 29.80 15.23 -9.59
CA GLU A 150 28.81 14.19 -9.90
C GLU A 150 27.42 14.53 -9.34
N GLN A 151 27.36 15.11 -8.14
CA GLN A 151 26.10 15.57 -7.55
C GLN A 151 25.51 16.73 -8.33
N VAL A 152 26.34 17.67 -8.81
CA VAL A 152 25.88 18.76 -9.69
C VAL A 152 25.39 18.20 -11.02
N ALA A 153 26.12 17.26 -11.64
CA ALA A 153 25.71 16.63 -12.90
C ALA A 153 24.37 15.89 -12.77
N GLN A 154 24.19 15.11 -11.70
CA GLN A 154 22.93 14.45 -11.40
C GLN A 154 21.80 15.45 -11.20
N ALA A 155 22.07 16.55 -10.50
CA ALA A 155 21.10 17.59 -10.26
C ALA A 155 20.68 18.34 -11.54
N ILE A 156 21.65 18.69 -12.40
CA ILE A 156 21.38 19.28 -13.71
C ILE A 156 20.56 18.31 -14.57
N ASN A 157 20.90 17.02 -14.63
CA ASN A 157 20.15 16.05 -15.43
C ASN A 157 18.69 15.89 -14.97
N THR A 158 18.44 16.09 -13.67
CA THR A 158 17.12 15.95 -13.06
C THR A 158 16.28 17.22 -13.24
N VAL A 159 16.85 18.38 -12.93
CA VAL A 159 16.12 19.67 -12.87
C VAL A 159 16.11 20.37 -14.24
N LEU A 160 17.15 20.15 -15.05
CA LEU A 160 17.41 20.83 -16.32
C LEU A 160 17.77 19.81 -17.42
N PRO A 161 16.90 18.83 -17.73
CA PRO A 161 17.22 17.74 -18.66
C PRO A 161 17.59 18.22 -20.06
N ASP A 162 17.08 19.38 -20.48
CA ASP A 162 17.40 19.97 -21.78
C ASP A 162 18.88 20.37 -21.91
N ILE A 163 19.55 20.69 -20.81
CA ILE A 163 21.00 20.96 -20.79
C ILE A 163 21.79 19.67 -21.10
N PHE A 164 21.28 18.52 -20.65
CA PHE A 164 21.86 17.18 -20.87
C PHE A 164 21.51 16.55 -22.21
N ALA A 165 20.31 16.82 -22.75
CA ALA A 165 19.78 16.11 -23.91
C ALA A 165 20.59 16.30 -25.21
N ARG A 166 21.57 17.20 -25.24
CA ARG A 166 22.37 17.52 -26.43
C ARG A 166 23.85 17.71 -26.09
N PRO A 167 24.62 16.67 -25.69
CA PRO A 167 26.06 16.83 -25.43
C PRO A 167 26.75 17.49 -26.62
N SER A 168 27.79 18.30 -26.36
CA SER A 168 28.45 19.02 -27.45
C SER A 168 29.02 17.99 -28.42
N ALA A 169 28.88 18.22 -29.73
CA ALA A 169 29.34 17.25 -30.71
C ALA A 169 30.84 16.98 -30.54
N GLY A 170 31.20 15.72 -30.30
CA GLY A 170 32.60 15.28 -30.16
C GLY A 170 33.13 15.16 -28.73
N ILE A 171 32.27 15.27 -27.71
CA ILE A 171 32.66 15.07 -26.30
C ILE A 171 32.72 13.58 -25.96
N SER A 172 33.79 13.17 -25.27
CA SER A 172 34.00 11.80 -24.82
C SER A 172 33.02 11.47 -23.67
N PRO A 173 32.66 10.19 -23.45
CA PRO A 173 31.80 9.81 -22.33
C PRO A 173 32.34 10.28 -20.97
N GLU A 174 33.66 10.33 -20.79
CA GLU A 174 34.30 10.83 -19.56
C GLU A 174 34.17 12.35 -19.36
N ASP A 175 33.96 13.14 -20.41
CA ASP A 175 33.90 14.60 -20.36
C ASP A 175 32.44 15.15 -20.29
N VAL A 176 31.42 14.28 -20.32
CA VAL A 176 30.00 14.68 -20.35
C VAL A 176 29.60 15.50 -19.12
N VAL A 177 30.15 15.17 -17.95
CA VAL A 177 29.89 15.89 -16.69
C VAL A 177 30.41 17.32 -16.75
N ASP A 178 31.62 17.51 -17.28
CA ASP A 178 32.25 18.82 -17.37
C ASP A 178 31.56 19.72 -18.39
N ASP A 179 31.11 19.17 -19.53
CA ASP A 179 30.28 19.89 -20.51
C ASP A 179 28.96 20.36 -19.90
N ALA A 180 28.27 19.50 -19.14
CA ALA A 180 27.01 19.84 -18.50
C ALA A 180 27.15 20.97 -17.48
N VAL A 181 28.20 20.93 -16.64
CA VAL A 181 28.49 22.00 -15.67
C VAL A 181 28.82 23.31 -16.39
N GLN A 182 29.66 23.26 -17.43
CA GLN A 182 30.03 24.46 -18.20
C GLN A 182 28.82 25.11 -18.86
N ARG A 183 27.87 24.32 -19.36
CA ARG A 183 26.62 24.82 -19.94
C ARG A 183 25.67 25.38 -18.90
N LEU A 184 25.61 24.79 -17.71
CA LEU A 184 24.86 25.37 -16.60
C LEU A 184 25.42 26.76 -16.26
N GLU A 185 26.74 26.92 -16.16
CA GLU A 185 27.38 28.21 -15.91
C GLU A 185 27.08 29.22 -17.02
N GLN A 186 27.13 28.78 -18.28
CA GLN A 186 26.77 29.62 -19.42
C GLN A 186 25.29 30.02 -19.36
N PHE A 187 24.38 29.08 -19.09
CA PHE A 187 22.95 29.33 -18.99
C PHE A 187 22.63 30.28 -17.83
N ALA A 188 23.27 30.10 -16.68
CA ALA A 188 23.17 31.00 -15.53
C ALA A 188 23.67 32.41 -15.86
N THR A 189 24.67 32.54 -16.73
CA THR A 189 25.21 33.83 -17.18
C THR A 189 24.28 34.52 -18.18
N GLU A 190 23.64 33.74 -19.07
CA GLU A 190 22.76 34.25 -20.13
C GLU A 190 21.34 34.58 -19.61
N ASP A 191 20.78 33.74 -18.74
CA ASP A 191 19.41 33.86 -18.22
C ASP A 191 19.29 33.29 -16.78
N MET A 192 19.85 34.01 -15.81
CA MET A 192 19.75 33.64 -14.39
C MET A 192 18.30 33.58 -13.90
N GLU A 193 17.44 34.49 -14.38
CA GLU A 193 16.03 34.56 -13.94
C GLU A 193 15.25 33.34 -14.42
N GLY A 194 15.36 32.99 -15.71
CA GLY A 194 14.76 31.76 -16.25
C GLY A 194 15.31 30.48 -15.61
N LEU A 195 16.60 30.46 -15.26
CA LEU A 195 17.19 29.36 -14.48
C LEU A 195 16.56 29.22 -13.10
N LEU A 196 16.48 30.32 -12.34
CA LEU A 196 15.87 30.31 -11.01
C LEU A 196 14.39 29.94 -11.09
N ASP A 197 13.63 30.46 -12.04
CA ASP A 197 12.22 30.08 -12.25
C ASP A 197 12.07 28.60 -12.56
N THR A 198 12.96 28.02 -13.36
CA THR A 198 12.96 26.59 -13.65
C THR A 198 13.26 25.77 -12.40
N ILE A 199 14.26 26.17 -11.61
CA ILE A 199 14.58 25.54 -10.33
C ILE A 199 13.39 25.64 -9.36
N LYS A 200 12.73 26.80 -9.28
CA LYS A 200 11.56 27.02 -8.41
C LYS A 200 10.36 26.18 -8.85
N ALA A 201 10.11 26.08 -10.16
CA ALA A 201 9.02 25.30 -10.73
C ALA A 201 9.17 23.78 -10.47
N GLN A 202 10.39 23.28 -10.34
CA GLN A 202 10.66 21.88 -9.94
C GLN A 202 10.41 21.61 -8.45
N GLY A 203 10.20 22.66 -7.65
CA GLY A 203 10.00 22.57 -6.21
C GLY A 203 11.27 22.19 -5.44
N ARG A 204 11.13 22.16 -4.11
CA ARG A 204 12.26 21.88 -3.21
C ARG A 204 12.64 20.40 -3.27
N SER A 205 13.79 20.10 -3.85
CA SER A 205 14.38 18.76 -3.91
C SER A 205 15.88 18.81 -3.54
N PRO A 206 16.51 17.68 -3.16
CA PRO A 206 17.96 17.62 -2.94
C PRO A 206 18.75 18.12 -4.15
N GLU A 207 18.28 17.80 -5.37
CA GLU A 207 18.88 18.22 -6.63
C GLU A 207 18.71 19.73 -6.86
N ALA A 208 17.51 20.28 -6.65
CA ALA A 208 17.28 21.71 -6.79
C ALA A 208 18.07 22.53 -5.74
N GLU A 209 18.16 22.05 -4.50
CA GLU A 209 19.03 22.64 -3.48
C GLU A 209 20.53 22.54 -3.85
N ALA A 210 20.96 21.42 -4.46
CA ALA A 210 22.34 21.27 -4.91
C ALA A 210 22.68 22.27 -6.01
N LEU A 211 21.76 22.53 -6.96
CA LEU A 211 21.93 23.58 -7.98
C LEU A 211 21.99 24.98 -7.37
N LEU A 212 21.08 25.31 -6.45
CA LEU A 212 21.12 26.62 -5.77
C LEU A 212 22.44 26.81 -5.02
N ARG A 213 22.92 25.78 -4.32
CA ARG A 213 24.22 25.83 -3.63
C ARG A 213 25.39 25.94 -4.60
N PHE A 214 25.33 25.27 -5.75
CA PHE A 214 26.30 25.44 -6.82
C PHE A 214 26.33 26.90 -7.33
N LEU A 215 25.18 27.57 -7.37
CA LEU A 215 25.05 29.00 -7.67
C LEU A 215 25.43 29.93 -6.49
N GLY A 216 25.95 29.38 -5.39
CA GLY A 216 26.40 30.14 -4.22
C GLY A 216 25.29 30.50 -3.22
N VAL A 217 24.10 29.92 -3.35
CA VAL A 217 22.97 30.14 -2.43
C VAL A 217 23.17 29.30 -1.17
N THR A 218 23.10 29.92 0.01
CA THR A 218 23.23 29.19 1.28
C THR A 218 22.02 28.29 1.54
N PRO A 219 22.13 27.24 2.38
CA PRO A 219 20.97 26.40 2.73
C PRO A 219 19.77 27.19 3.27
N GLN A 220 20.02 28.26 4.02
CA GLN A 220 18.98 29.14 4.54
C GLN A 220 18.29 29.93 3.42
N GLN A 221 19.09 30.49 2.49
CA GLN A 221 18.55 31.18 1.32
C GLN A 221 17.80 30.21 0.39
N ALA A 222 18.27 28.97 0.23
CA ALA A 222 17.58 27.95 -0.55
C ALA A 222 16.24 27.56 0.09
N ALA A 223 16.20 27.40 1.41
CA ALA A 223 14.93 27.18 2.12
C ALA A 223 13.96 28.35 1.96
N GLN A 224 14.46 29.60 1.96
CA GLN A 224 13.66 30.80 1.72
C GLN A 224 13.22 30.93 0.26
N PHE A 225 14.05 30.50 -0.69
CA PHE A 225 13.76 30.52 -2.13
C PHE A 225 12.55 29.67 -2.48
N PHE A 226 12.40 28.50 -1.83
CA PHE A 226 11.25 27.61 -1.99
C PHE A 226 10.10 27.90 -1.00
N ALA A 227 10.25 28.87 -0.11
CA ALA A 227 9.15 29.24 0.77
C ALA A 227 8.02 29.88 -0.07
N PRO A 228 6.74 29.53 0.18
CA PRO A 228 5.62 30.18 -0.46
C PRO A 228 5.68 31.69 -0.28
N THR A 229 5.33 32.46 -1.31
CA THR A 229 5.27 33.92 -1.19
C THR A 229 4.08 34.34 -0.34
N PHE A 230 4.08 35.60 0.11
CA PHE A 230 2.93 36.13 0.84
C PHE A 230 1.65 36.02 0.00
N GLU A 231 1.72 36.28 -1.30
CA GLU A 231 0.60 36.23 -2.23
C GLU A 231 0.04 34.82 -2.39
N GLU A 232 0.91 33.82 -2.51
CA GLU A 232 0.53 32.40 -2.59
C GLU A 232 -0.17 31.96 -1.30
N LEU A 233 0.41 32.30 -0.14
CA LEU A 233 -0.16 32.00 1.17
C LEU A 233 -1.47 32.77 1.42
N ALA A 234 -1.56 34.02 1.00
CA ALA A 234 -2.76 34.84 1.12
C ALA A 234 -3.90 34.27 0.27
N ALA A 235 -3.62 33.85 -0.96
CA ALA A 235 -4.62 33.22 -1.82
C ALA A 235 -5.11 31.87 -1.26
N GLU A 236 -4.22 31.08 -0.65
CA GLU A 236 -4.57 29.80 -0.02
C GLU A 236 -5.41 30.01 1.25
N VAL A 237 -4.97 30.89 2.15
CA VAL A 237 -5.64 31.11 3.44
C VAL A 237 -6.90 31.95 3.29
N PHE A 238 -6.92 32.87 2.30
CA PHE A 238 -7.98 33.84 2.04
C PHE A 238 -8.43 33.85 0.58
N PRO A 239 -9.01 32.75 0.06
CA PRO A 239 -9.37 32.64 -1.36
C PRO A 239 -10.42 33.67 -1.81
N GLU A 240 -11.20 34.23 -0.87
CA GLU A 240 -12.19 35.27 -1.16
C GLU A 240 -11.60 36.70 -1.20
N PHE A 241 -10.32 36.87 -0.86
CA PHE A 241 -9.63 38.15 -0.85
C PHE A 241 -8.43 38.13 -1.80
N THR A 242 -8.16 39.25 -2.47
CA THR A 242 -6.87 39.42 -3.16
C THR A 242 -5.76 39.62 -2.12
N PRO A 243 -4.49 39.31 -2.42
CA PRO A 243 -3.37 39.54 -1.50
C PRO A 243 -3.32 40.98 -0.96
N GLU A 244 -3.64 41.98 -1.79
CA GLU A 244 -3.71 43.39 -1.38
C GLU A 244 -4.86 43.66 -0.40
N GLN A 245 -5.99 42.96 -0.55
CA GLN A 245 -7.09 43.03 0.40
C GLN A 245 -6.72 42.38 1.73
N VAL A 246 -5.92 41.30 1.70
CA VAL A 246 -5.41 40.65 2.92
C VAL A 246 -4.44 41.58 3.66
N VAL A 247 -3.53 42.25 2.95
CA VAL A 247 -2.66 43.30 3.54
C VAL A 247 -3.49 44.45 4.08
N GLY A 248 -4.45 44.95 3.31
CA GLY A 248 -5.35 46.02 3.73
C GLY A 248 -6.18 45.65 4.94
N LEU A 249 -6.62 44.39 5.05
CA LEU A 249 -7.32 43.86 6.22
C LEU A 249 -6.41 43.83 7.45
N ALA A 250 -5.17 43.34 7.29
CA ALA A 250 -4.18 43.30 8.37
C ALA A 250 -3.81 44.70 8.89
N GLU A 251 -3.67 45.69 8.00
CA GLU A 251 -3.32 47.06 8.35
C GLU A 251 -4.50 47.86 8.92
N ALA A 252 -5.66 47.80 8.26
CA ALA A 252 -6.81 48.63 8.62
C ALA A 252 -7.63 48.05 9.77
N ARG A 253 -7.70 46.71 9.88
CA ARG A 253 -8.55 45.97 10.82
C ARG A 253 -7.81 44.73 11.38
N PRO A 254 -6.70 44.92 12.13
CA PRO A 254 -5.91 43.81 12.67
C PRO A 254 -6.71 42.89 13.60
N ASP A 255 -7.77 43.41 14.24
CA ASP A 255 -8.74 42.64 15.03
C ASP A 255 -9.49 41.61 14.18
N VAL A 256 -10.01 42.04 13.03
CA VAL A 256 -10.75 41.18 12.10
C VAL A 256 -9.81 40.20 11.42
N PHE A 257 -8.61 40.64 11.05
CA PHE A 257 -7.57 39.78 10.49
C PHE A 257 -7.25 38.61 11.42
N VAL A 258 -6.96 38.88 12.71
CA VAL A 258 -6.68 37.85 13.72
C VAL A 258 -7.88 36.92 13.94
N GLU A 259 -9.09 37.45 14.03
CA GLU A 259 -10.30 36.65 14.21
C GLU A 259 -10.58 35.74 13.00
N ALA A 260 -10.19 36.17 11.80
CA ALA A 260 -10.33 35.36 10.60
C ALA A 260 -9.42 34.10 10.64
N PHE A 261 -8.21 34.20 11.18
CA PHE A 261 -7.37 33.00 11.43
C PHE A 261 -7.96 32.10 12.50
N ARG A 262 -8.50 32.67 13.59
CA ARG A 262 -9.16 31.87 14.65
C ARG A 262 -10.32 31.05 14.13
N THR A 263 -11.19 31.70 13.36
CA THR A 263 -12.40 31.09 12.82
C THR A 263 -12.09 30.02 11.76
N ARG A 264 -11.03 30.20 10.98
CA ARG A 264 -10.58 29.21 9.97
C ARG A 264 -9.79 28.05 10.55
N GLY A 265 -9.35 28.17 11.80
CA GLY A 265 -8.56 27.15 12.46
C GLY A 265 -7.08 27.20 12.04
N ARG A 266 -6.28 26.45 12.77
CA ARG A 266 -4.82 26.45 12.63
C ARG A 266 -4.37 25.55 11.47
N THR A 267 -4.00 26.15 10.34
CA THR A 267 -3.38 25.46 9.20
C THR A 267 -1.89 25.79 9.11
N LYS A 268 -1.11 25.04 8.30
CA LYS A 268 0.30 25.34 8.04
C LYS A 268 0.43 26.64 7.24
N ALA A 269 -0.28 26.78 6.13
CA ALA A 269 -0.31 28.01 5.35
C ALA A 269 -0.77 29.23 6.17
N GLY A 270 -1.72 29.05 7.09
CA GLY A 270 -2.14 30.12 7.99
C GLY A 270 -1.04 30.55 8.96
N GLN A 271 -0.24 29.61 9.47
CA GLN A 271 0.93 29.92 10.29
C GLN A 271 2.02 30.60 9.46
N ASP A 272 2.33 30.08 8.28
CA ASP A 272 3.35 30.61 7.39
C ASP A 272 2.98 32.02 6.91
N LEU A 273 1.70 32.28 6.60
CA LEU A 273 1.20 33.62 6.25
C LEU A 273 1.42 34.62 7.38
N LEU A 274 1.08 34.24 8.62
CA LEU A 274 1.32 35.08 9.80
C LEU A 274 2.83 35.30 10.02
N ARG A 275 3.66 34.27 9.83
CA ARG A 275 5.12 34.40 9.94
C ARG A 275 5.69 35.35 8.88
N THR A 276 5.24 35.22 7.64
CA THR A 276 5.61 36.11 6.52
C THR A 276 5.10 37.54 6.75
N ALA A 277 3.94 37.70 7.39
CA ALA A 277 3.42 39.00 7.85
C ALA A 277 4.18 39.58 9.06
N GLY A 278 5.21 38.90 9.57
CA GLY A 278 6.09 39.38 10.63
C GLY A 278 5.70 38.96 12.05
N PHE A 279 4.71 38.09 12.23
CA PHE A 279 4.31 37.61 13.56
C PHE A 279 5.34 36.61 14.12
N SER A 280 5.66 36.74 15.41
CA SER A 280 6.48 35.74 16.13
C SER A 280 5.69 34.47 16.39
N TRP A 281 6.37 33.34 16.63
CA TRP A 281 5.68 32.09 17.01
C TRP A 281 4.83 32.24 18.27
N ASP A 282 5.24 33.07 19.23
CA ASP A 282 4.45 33.36 20.42
C ASP A 282 3.13 34.06 20.06
N GLN A 283 3.18 35.03 19.14
CA GLN A 283 1.99 35.72 18.66
C GLN A 283 1.10 34.81 17.81
N VAL A 284 1.69 33.97 16.95
CA VAL A 284 0.94 32.96 16.17
C VAL A 284 0.21 31.99 17.11
N ASN A 285 0.87 31.55 18.17
CA ASN A 285 0.26 30.68 19.18
C ASN A 285 -0.86 31.37 19.96
N GLU A 286 -0.70 32.63 20.32
CA GLU A 286 -1.74 33.45 20.96
C GLU A 286 -2.95 33.69 20.03
N ILE A 287 -2.72 33.84 18.72
CA ILE A 287 -3.79 33.94 17.74
C ILE A 287 -4.63 32.66 17.75
N TYR A 288 -4.00 31.48 17.75
CA TYR A 288 -4.72 30.19 17.75
C TYR A 288 -5.12 29.67 19.14
N ASP A 289 -5.11 30.52 20.17
CA ASP A 289 -5.47 30.18 21.57
C ASP A 289 -4.78 28.91 22.10
N THR A 290 -3.54 28.63 21.66
CA THR A 290 -2.82 27.45 22.15
C THR A 290 -2.31 27.68 23.58
N LYS A 291 -2.61 26.73 24.47
CA LYS A 291 -2.19 26.78 25.88
C LYS A 291 -0.80 26.21 25.99
N ARG A 292 0.15 26.96 26.56
CA ARG A 292 1.44 26.37 26.96
C ARG A 292 1.23 25.45 28.15
N VAL A 293 1.47 24.16 27.93
CA VAL A 293 1.39 23.13 28.97
C VAL A 293 2.76 22.48 29.11
N SER A 294 3.15 22.15 30.34
CA SER A 294 4.36 21.37 30.58
C SER A 294 3.98 19.91 30.73
N ILE A 295 4.29 19.10 29.71
CA ILE A 295 4.05 17.66 29.70
C ILE A 295 5.37 16.89 29.77
N THR A 296 5.33 15.65 30.24
CA THR A 296 6.50 14.77 30.26
C THR A 296 6.51 13.93 28.97
N ILE A 297 7.50 14.15 28.12
CA ILE A 297 7.75 13.38 26.90
C ILE A 297 9.05 12.61 27.11
N ASP A 298 9.02 11.28 27.02
CA ASP A 298 10.18 10.40 27.23
C ASP A 298 10.93 10.67 28.54
N GLY A 299 10.18 10.82 29.64
CA GLY A 299 10.73 11.12 30.97
C GLY A 299 11.26 12.55 31.13
N THR A 300 11.23 13.37 30.08
CA THR A 300 11.69 14.76 30.10
C THR A 300 10.51 15.72 30.09
N ARG A 301 10.45 16.63 31.06
CA ARG A 301 9.42 17.68 31.11
C ARG A 301 9.71 18.73 30.05
N ARG A 302 8.83 18.86 29.05
CA ARG A 302 8.91 19.85 27.97
C ARG A 302 7.72 20.79 28.03
N THR A 303 7.95 22.06 27.74
CA THR A 303 6.86 23.04 27.56
C THR A 303 6.46 23.00 26.10
N VAL A 304 5.20 22.70 25.85
CA VAL A 304 4.63 22.48 24.51
C VAL A 304 3.38 23.34 24.35
N SER A 305 2.96 23.59 23.12
CA SER A 305 1.73 24.33 22.84
C SER A 305 0.60 23.34 22.59
N MET A 306 -0.47 23.39 23.38
CA MET A 306 -1.63 22.51 23.21
C MET A 306 -2.82 23.29 22.63
N ALA A 307 -3.34 22.82 21.50
CA ALA A 307 -4.60 23.32 20.94
C ALA A 307 -5.80 22.73 21.70
N ASP A 308 -6.97 23.38 21.60
CA ASP A 308 -8.17 22.98 22.36
C ASP A 308 -8.69 21.58 22.02
N ASN A 309 -8.31 21.02 20.86
CA ASN A 309 -8.62 19.64 20.47
C ASN A 309 -7.64 18.60 21.06
N GLY A 310 -6.79 19.00 22.02
CA GLY A 310 -5.78 18.16 22.66
C GLY A 310 -4.51 17.97 21.84
N MET A 311 -4.40 18.55 20.63
CA MET A 311 -3.20 18.49 19.80
C MET A 311 -2.04 19.21 20.46
N VAL A 312 -0.92 18.50 20.60
CA VAL A 312 0.29 19.01 21.23
C VAL A 312 1.31 19.30 20.14
N LEU A 313 1.80 20.54 20.16
CA LEU A 313 2.74 21.09 19.20
C LEU A 313 4.08 21.40 19.89
N ASN A 314 5.18 21.16 19.19
CA ASN A 314 6.47 21.68 19.61
C ASN A 314 6.56 23.21 19.46
N ASP A 315 7.69 23.76 19.86
CA ASP A 315 8.09 25.16 19.75
C ASP A 315 8.17 25.69 18.30
N GLN A 316 8.18 24.79 17.32
CA GLN A 316 8.10 25.10 15.89
C GLN A 316 6.68 24.97 15.32
N GLY A 317 5.67 24.67 16.15
CA GLY A 317 4.28 24.50 15.72
C GLY A 317 3.98 23.16 15.05
N GLN A 318 4.90 22.19 15.06
CA GLN A 318 4.70 20.85 14.50
C GLN A 318 4.00 19.94 15.52
N GLU A 319 3.03 19.13 15.08
CA GLU A 319 2.37 18.15 15.93
C GLU A 319 3.36 17.07 16.40
N ILE A 320 3.48 16.90 17.71
CA ILE A 320 4.32 15.87 18.34
C ILE A 320 3.49 14.80 19.05
N GLY A 321 2.19 15.03 19.24
CA GLY A 321 1.26 14.06 19.81
C GLY A 321 -0.06 14.71 20.20
N ARG A 322 -0.86 13.98 20.97
CA ARG A 322 -2.11 14.48 21.56
C ARG A 322 -2.19 14.14 23.03
N ILE A 323 -2.88 14.97 23.79
CA ILE A 323 -3.40 14.56 25.10
C ILE A 323 -4.70 13.80 24.84
N ASP A 324 -4.74 12.54 25.26
CA ASP A 324 -5.97 11.75 25.25
C ASP A 324 -7.00 12.41 26.17
N PRO A 325 -8.22 12.70 25.68
CA PRO A 325 -9.22 13.43 26.46
C PRO A 325 -9.67 12.66 27.71
N ASP A 326 -9.64 11.33 27.67
CA ASP A 326 -10.11 10.46 28.75
C ASP A 326 -9.00 10.19 29.77
N THR A 327 -7.80 9.85 29.32
CA THR A 327 -6.68 9.50 30.22
C THR A 327 -5.86 10.72 30.65
N GLN A 328 -5.96 11.83 29.93
CA GLN A 328 -5.10 13.01 30.07
C GLN A 328 -3.60 12.69 29.87
N GLU A 329 -3.28 11.53 29.29
CA GLU A 329 -1.91 11.14 28.99
C GLU A 329 -1.51 11.67 27.61
N PHE A 330 -0.23 12.08 27.49
CA PHE A 330 0.35 12.41 26.21
C PHE A 330 0.61 11.12 25.44
N VAL A 331 -0.07 10.97 24.30
CA VAL A 331 0.19 9.91 23.34
C VAL A 331 1.07 10.51 22.23
N PRO A 332 2.35 10.11 22.15
CA PRO A 332 3.22 10.58 21.10
C PRO A 332 2.68 10.16 19.74
N TYR A 333 2.89 11.00 18.74
CA TYR A 333 2.42 10.77 17.37
C TYR A 333 2.82 9.37 16.83
N GLU A 334 4.04 8.93 17.15
CA GLU A 334 4.61 7.65 16.73
C GLU A 334 3.79 6.43 17.21
N TYR A 335 3.23 6.49 18.44
CA TYR A 335 2.38 5.42 18.98
C TYR A 335 0.98 5.41 18.38
N ARG A 336 0.55 6.53 17.78
CA ARG A 336 -0.74 6.62 17.11
C ARG A 336 -0.71 6.12 15.68
N PHE A 337 0.43 6.13 15.00
CA PHE A 337 0.50 5.69 13.61
C PHE A 337 -0.10 4.28 13.42
N ALA A 338 0.32 3.31 14.24
CA ALA A 338 -0.22 1.94 14.19
C ALA A 338 -1.71 1.88 14.58
N GLN A 339 -2.13 2.65 15.58
CA GLN A 339 -3.52 2.70 16.02
C GLN A 339 -4.44 3.35 14.96
N ASP A 340 -4.01 4.44 14.34
CA ASP A 340 -4.73 5.15 13.30
C ASP A 340 -4.78 4.31 12.03
N VAL A 341 -3.70 3.60 11.67
CA VAL A 341 -3.73 2.59 10.60
C VAL A 341 -4.78 1.53 10.88
N TRP A 342 -4.80 0.93 12.09
CA TRP A 342 -5.78 -0.09 12.44
C TRP A 342 -7.23 0.44 12.43
N LYS A 343 -7.44 1.64 12.95
CA LYS A 343 -8.75 2.32 12.91
C LYS A 343 -9.18 2.62 11.48
N SER A 344 -8.26 3.07 10.63
CA SER A 344 -8.51 3.28 9.20
C SER A 344 -8.85 1.98 8.50
N LEU A 345 -8.11 0.89 8.71
CA LEU A 345 -8.42 -0.43 8.15
C LEU A 345 -9.80 -0.95 8.61
N THR A 346 -10.19 -0.65 9.85
CA THR A 346 -11.53 -0.99 10.36
C THR A 346 -12.61 -0.15 9.65
N ALA A 347 -12.35 1.15 9.49
CA ALA A 347 -13.24 2.04 8.76
C ALA A 347 -13.38 1.64 7.28
N SER A 348 -12.32 1.12 6.66
CA SER A 348 -12.33 0.57 5.31
C SER A 348 -13.26 -0.63 5.15
N ALA A 349 -13.31 -1.53 6.14
CA ALA A 349 -14.29 -2.61 6.13
C ALA A 349 -15.73 -2.05 6.18
N GLY A 350 -15.89 -0.95 6.92
CA GLY A 350 -17.12 -0.15 6.93
C GLY A 350 -17.46 0.43 5.56
N ASP A 351 -16.48 1.04 4.88
CA ASP A 351 -16.65 1.58 3.53
C ASP A 351 -17.09 0.51 2.54
N LEU A 352 -16.42 -0.65 2.55
CA LEU A 352 -16.80 -1.78 1.71
C LEU A 352 -18.22 -2.26 1.99
N ALA A 353 -18.60 -2.39 3.26
CA ALA A 353 -19.95 -2.78 3.64
C ALA A 353 -21.01 -1.75 3.19
N VAL A 354 -20.72 -0.45 3.29
CA VAL A 354 -21.61 0.61 2.79
C VAL A 354 -21.73 0.53 1.27
N SER A 355 -20.61 0.43 0.54
CA SER A 355 -20.59 0.30 -0.93
C SER A 355 -21.33 -0.94 -1.40
N ALA A 356 -21.11 -2.09 -0.75
CA ALA A 356 -21.84 -3.33 -1.05
C ALA A 356 -23.34 -3.20 -0.73
N GLY A 357 -23.69 -2.42 0.30
CA GLY A 357 -25.06 -2.07 0.62
C GLY A 357 -25.73 -1.22 -0.47
N GLY A 358 -25.02 -0.21 -0.98
CA GLY A 358 -25.45 0.61 -2.13
C GLY A 358 -25.63 -0.24 -3.39
N ALA A 359 -24.66 -1.11 -3.70
CA ALA A 359 -24.73 -2.03 -4.82
C ALA A 359 -25.94 -2.98 -4.71
N SER A 360 -26.21 -3.48 -3.50
CA SER A 360 -27.37 -4.32 -3.22
C SER A 360 -28.70 -3.58 -3.45
N ARG A 361 -28.80 -2.31 -3.02
CA ARG A 361 -29.99 -1.47 -3.28
C ARG A 361 -30.19 -1.20 -4.78
N TRP A 362 -29.11 -0.86 -5.48
CA TRP A 362 -29.09 -0.67 -6.92
C TRP A 362 -29.63 -1.91 -7.66
N LEU A 363 -29.24 -3.10 -7.21
CA LEU A 363 -29.71 -4.40 -7.74
C LEU A 363 -31.11 -4.81 -7.26
N GLY A 364 -31.80 -3.97 -6.48
CA GLY A 364 -33.17 -4.19 -6.03
C GLY A 364 -33.31 -4.97 -4.72
N ALA A 365 -32.22 -5.23 -4.00
CA ALA A 365 -32.20 -5.91 -2.71
C ALA A 365 -32.18 -4.90 -1.53
N ASP A 366 -33.18 -4.00 -1.50
CA ASP A 366 -33.15 -2.82 -0.63
C ASP A 366 -32.94 -3.13 0.86
N GLY A 367 -33.74 -4.06 1.40
CA GLY A 367 -33.69 -4.40 2.83
C GLY A 367 -32.43 -5.17 3.27
N PHE A 368 -31.68 -5.76 2.35
CA PHE A 368 -30.35 -6.31 2.63
C PHE A 368 -29.30 -5.20 2.57
N GLY A 369 -29.39 -4.34 1.54
CA GLY A 369 -28.49 -3.20 1.37
C GLY A 369 -28.53 -2.22 2.54
N GLU A 370 -29.73 -1.88 3.05
CA GLU A 370 -29.89 -1.01 4.24
C GLU A 370 -29.14 -1.55 5.45
N ARG A 371 -29.30 -2.85 5.77
CA ARG A 371 -28.61 -3.47 6.93
C ARG A 371 -27.11 -3.49 6.76
N LEU A 372 -26.62 -3.77 5.55
CA LEU A 372 -25.19 -3.71 5.25
C LEU A 372 -24.65 -2.29 5.43
N SER A 373 -25.36 -1.27 4.94
CA SER A 373 -24.95 0.12 5.12
C SER A 373 -25.01 0.59 6.57
N GLU A 374 -26.03 0.20 7.35
CA GLU A 374 -26.09 0.51 8.78
C GLU A 374 -24.90 -0.09 9.55
N GLY A 375 -24.60 -1.37 9.30
CA GLY A 375 -23.44 -2.04 9.89
C GLY A 375 -22.11 -1.42 9.45
N GLY A 376 -22.01 -1.05 8.17
CA GLY A 376 -20.83 -0.39 7.62
C GLY A 376 -20.60 1.00 8.23
N GLN A 377 -21.64 1.81 8.39
CA GLN A 377 -21.57 3.13 9.03
C GLN A 377 -21.03 3.04 10.46
N PHE A 378 -21.41 2.01 11.23
CA PHE A 378 -20.87 1.78 12.57
C PHE A 378 -19.35 1.54 12.57
N LEU A 379 -18.81 0.89 11.54
CA LEU A 379 -17.37 0.67 11.40
C LEU A 379 -16.67 1.92 10.86
N GLN A 380 -17.28 2.65 9.92
CA GLN A 380 -16.73 3.90 9.37
C GLN A 380 -16.43 4.94 10.47
N VAL A 381 -17.31 5.07 11.47
CA VAL A 381 -17.11 6.03 12.59
C VAL A 381 -15.96 5.65 13.52
N GLN A 382 -15.41 4.44 13.43
CA GLN A 382 -14.21 4.05 14.17
C GLN A 382 -12.93 4.65 13.56
N GLY A 383 -13.01 5.11 12.31
CA GLY A 383 -11.90 5.74 11.61
C GLY A 383 -11.40 6.99 12.33
N PRO A 384 -10.09 7.28 12.24
CA PRO A 384 -9.57 8.54 12.76
C PRO A 384 -10.25 9.73 12.06
N PRO A 385 -10.51 10.84 12.76
CA PRO A 385 -11.08 12.03 12.13
C PRO A 385 -10.15 12.52 11.03
N ASP A 386 -10.73 12.93 9.91
CA ASP A 386 -10.00 13.58 8.83
C ASP A 386 -9.60 14.98 9.27
N THR A 387 -8.31 15.19 9.50
CA THR A 387 -7.74 16.47 9.93
C THR A 387 -6.89 17.12 8.84
N LEU A 388 -6.82 16.50 7.65
CA LEU A 388 -5.98 16.98 6.56
C LEU A 388 -6.71 17.98 5.66
N GLY A 389 -8.04 17.95 5.66
CA GLY A 389 -8.85 18.83 4.80
C GLY A 389 -8.76 18.40 3.33
N GLU A 390 -8.97 19.36 2.42
CA GLU A 390 -8.84 19.12 0.98
C GLU A 390 -7.42 18.68 0.63
N PHE A 391 -7.31 17.70 -0.27
CA PHE A 391 -6.03 17.14 -0.64
C PHE A 391 -5.13 18.17 -1.32
N THR A 392 -3.88 18.20 -0.88
CA THR A 392 -2.77 18.88 -1.54
C THR A 392 -1.62 17.90 -1.69
N TRP A 393 -0.74 18.09 -2.66
CA TRP A 393 0.42 17.21 -2.87
C TRP A 393 1.38 17.18 -1.66
N GLU A 394 1.33 18.18 -0.78
CA GLU A 394 2.08 18.16 0.49
C GLU A 394 1.64 17.02 1.41
N HIS A 395 0.40 16.54 1.28
CA HIS A 395 -0.12 15.44 2.10
C HIS A 395 0.65 14.14 1.89
N PHE A 396 1.26 13.91 0.73
CA PHE A 396 2.13 12.75 0.52
C PHE A 396 3.32 12.68 1.48
N TYR A 397 3.80 13.84 1.93
CA TYR A 397 4.91 13.93 2.89
C TYR A 397 4.39 13.98 4.33
N ASN A 398 3.08 14.01 4.53
CA ASN A 398 2.46 13.97 5.84
C ASN A 398 2.18 12.51 6.24
N PRO A 399 2.83 11.96 7.29
CA PRO A 399 2.59 10.58 7.71
C PRO A 399 1.14 10.35 8.18
N ARG A 400 0.38 11.42 8.44
CA ARG A 400 -1.05 11.35 8.73
C ARG A 400 -1.81 10.84 7.51
N TRP A 401 -1.48 11.32 6.31
CA TRP A 401 -2.16 10.89 5.09
C TRP A 401 -1.99 9.38 4.88
N TRP A 402 -0.77 8.87 5.13
CA TRP A 402 -0.45 7.45 5.06
C TRP A 402 -1.21 6.60 6.07
N SER A 403 -1.33 7.08 7.32
CA SER A 403 -2.02 6.36 8.40
C SER A 403 -3.54 6.52 8.38
N THR A 404 -4.07 7.55 7.71
CA THR A 404 -5.51 7.80 7.64
C THR A 404 -6.09 7.49 6.26
N LYS A 405 -5.86 8.37 5.28
CA LYS A 405 -6.44 8.33 3.93
C LYS A 405 -5.95 7.13 3.12
N PHE A 406 -4.64 6.97 3.00
CA PHE A 406 -4.06 5.83 2.28
C PHE A 406 -4.39 4.51 2.96
N ALA A 407 -4.16 4.38 4.28
CA ALA A 407 -4.52 3.16 5.00
C ALA A 407 -6.00 2.80 4.85
N ARG A 408 -6.89 3.81 4.75
CA ARG A 408 -8.32 3.58 4.53
C ARG A 408 -8.62 3.13 3.10
N GLY A 409 -8.05 3.79 2.08
CA GLY A 409 -8.19 3.38 0.68
C GLY A 409 -7.57 2.00 0.41
N PHE A 410 -6.33 1.79 0.84
CA PHE A 410 -5.64 0.51 0.75
C PHE A 410 -6.37 -0.60 1.52
N GLY A 411 -6.87 -0.28 2.72
CA GLY A 411 -7.70 -1.20 3.49
C GLY A 411 -8.97 -1.61 2.76
N PHE A 412 -9.59 -0.72 2.00
CA PHE A 412 -10.78 -1.04 1.21
C PHE A 412 -10.43 -2.10 0.17
N THR A 413 -9.37 -1.89 -0.60
CA THR A 413 -8.84 -2.86 -1.57
C THR A 413 -8.50 -4.20 -0.92
N LEU A 414 -7.84 -4.18 0.24
CA LEU A 414 -7.53 -5.40 1.00
C LEU A 414 -8.79 -6.14 1.47
N TRP A 415 -9.81 -5.43 1.94
CA TRP A 415 -11.07 -6.04 2.35
C TRP A 415 -11.91 -6.53 1.18
N MET A 416 -11.71 -5.98 -0.02
CA MET A 416 -12.33 -6.54 -1.22
C MET A 416 -11.83 -7.97 -1.44
N VAL A 417 -10.56 -8.30 -1.21
CA VAL A 417 -10.02 -9.66 -1.43
C VAL A 417 -10.88 -10.76 -0.77
N PRO A 418 -11.14 -10.77 0.55
CA PRO A 418 -12.03 -11.77 1.15
C PRO A 418 -13.49 -11.63 0.73
N ALA A 419 -14.00 -10.41 0.48
CA ALA A 419 -15.36 -10.22 -0.04
C ALA A 419 -15.53 -10.81 -1.44
N MET A 420 -14.48 -10.74 -2.26
CA MET A 420 -14.39 -11.34 -3.57
C MET A 420 -14.23 -12.85 -3.48
N ILE A 421 -13.51 -13.36 -2.48
CA ILE A 421 -13.44 -14.80 -2.23
C ILE A 421 -14.86 -15.30 -1.99
N VAL A 422 -15.59 -14.71 -1.03
CA VAL A 422 -16.99 -15.06 -0.74
C VAL A 422 -17.92 -14.83 -1.94
N GLY A 423 -17.73 -13.72 -2.67
CA GLY A 423 -18.52 -13.35 -3.85
C GLY A 423 -18.27 -14.23 -5.07
N SER A 424 -17.06 -14.77 -5.25
CA SER A 424 -16.69 -15.64 -6.36
C SER A 424 -17.44 -16.97 -6.36
N TRP A 425 -17.79 -17.48 -5.16
CA TRP A 425 -18.69 -18.64 -4.99
C TRP A 425 -20.10 -18.37 -5.56
N ALA A 426 -20.55 -17.11 -5.56
CA ALA A 426 -21.80 -16.69 -6.21
C ALA A 426 -21.57 -16.20 -7.67
N GLY A 427 -20.38 -15.71 -8.00
CA GLY A 427 -20.02 -15.04 -9.25
C GLY A 427 -19.60 -15.95 -10.41
N ALA A 428 -19.50 -17.27 -10.21
CA ALA A 428 -19.13 -18.23 -11.27
C ALA A 428 -20.05 -18.21 -12.52
N ALA A 429 -21.23 -17.56 -12.44
CA ALA A 429 -22.13 -17.34 -13.57
C ALA A 429 -21.77 -16.11 -14.44
N VAL A 430 -21.01 -15.13 -13.93
CA VAL A 430 -20.70 -13.85 -14.61
C VAL A 430 -19.38 -13.90 -15.38
N ALA A 431 -18.38 -14.66 -14.91
CA ALA A 431 -17.05 -14.75 -15.55
C ALA A 431 -17.09 -15.22 -17.02
N GLY A 432 -18.05 -16.10 -17.38
CA GLY A 432 -18.22 -16.55 -18.76
C GLY A 432 -18.70 -15.47 -19.74
N VAL A 433 -19.16 -14.31 -19.26
CA VAL A 433 -19.67 -13.20 -20.09
C VAL A 433 -18.58 -12.17 -20.42
N ALA A 434 -17.50 -12.11 -19.63
CA ALA A 434 -16.44 -11.09 -19.76
C ALA A 434 -15.27 -11.48 -20.68
N GLY A 435 -15.31 -12.65 -21.33
CA GLY A 435 -14.27 -13.06 -22.29
C GLY A 435 -12.94 -13.49 -21.67
N ALA A 436 -12.86 -13.64 -20.34
CA ALA A 436 -11.79 -14.38 -19.70
C ALA A 436 -11.90 -15.84 -20.13
N GLY A 437 -10.87 -16.39 -20.78
CA GLY A 437 -10.84 -17.79 -21.21
C GLY A 437 -11.10 -18.78 -20.07
N ARG A 438 -11.04 -20.08 -20.36
CA ARG A 438 -11.27 -21.12 -19.35
C ARG A 438 -10.23 -21.08 -18.24
N TYR A 439 -8.96 -20.87 -18.58
CA TYR A 439 -7.87 -20.69 -17.62
C TYR A 439 -7.99 -19.38 -16.88
N GLY A 440 -8.38 -18.29 -17.56
CA GLY A 440 -8.72 -17.04 -16.89
C GLY A 440 -9.77 -17.28 -15.81
N THR A 441 -10.88 -17.93 -16.16
CA THR A 441 -11.97 -18.31 -15.24
C THR A 441 -11.50 -19.22 -14.10
N LEU A 442 -10.62 -20.19 -14.39
CA LEU A 442 -10.01 -21.06 -13.38
C LEU A 442 -9.16 -20.23 -12.41
N LEU A 443 -8.30 -19.37 -12.94
CA LEU A 443 -7.47 -18.45 -12.17
C LEU A 443 -8.35 -17.52 -11.32
N LEU A 444 -9.50 -17.06 -11.83
CA LEU A 444 -10.43 -16.24 -11.03
C LEU A 444 -11.06 -17.01 -9.89
N ARG A 445 -11.28 -18.32 -10.07
CA ARG A 445 -11.78 -19.22 -9.04
C ARG A 445 -10.70 -19.55 -8.00
N SER A 446 -9.45 -19.76 -8.42
CA SER A 446 -8.33 -20.12 -7.53
C SER A 446 -7.71 -18.92 -6.82
N LEU A 447 -7.62 -17.76 -7.48
CA LEU A 447 -7.25 -16.49 -6.84
C LEU A 447 -8.35 -15.98 -5.92
N GLY A 448 -9.59 -16.37 -6.15
CA GLY A 448 -10.73 -15.86 -5.41
C GLY A 448 -10.79 -14.33 -5.29
N ALA A 449 -10.10 -13.51 -6.09
CA ALA A 449 -10.09 -12.06 -5.80
C ALA A 449 -9.58 -11.12 -6.91
N THR A 450 -9.34 -11.55 -8.15
CA THR A 450 -8.66 -10.64 -9.12
C THR A 450 -9.39 -10.42 -10.44
N GLY A 451 -10.27 -11.33 -10.89
CA GLY A 451 -11.09 -11.08 -12.09
C GLY A 451 -12.57 -10.87 -11.85
N VAL A 452 -12.99 -10.98 -10.58
CA VAL A 452 -14.19 -10.28 -10.13
C VAL A 452 -13.85 -8.85 -9.67
N ALA A 453 -12.58 -8.41 -9.69
CA ALA A 453 -12.16 -7.10 -9.17
C ALA A 453 -12.89 -6.00 -9.91
N ARG A 454 -12.69 -5.92 -11.23
CA ARG A 454 -13.36 -4.90 -12.04
C ARG A 454 -14.89 -5.01 -12.04
N PRO A 455 -15.54 -6.18 -12.22
CA PRO A 455 -16.99 -6.27 -12.08
C PRO A 455 -17.51 -5.89 -10.70
N LEU A 456 -16.76 -6.20 -9.64
CA LEU A 456 -17.12 -5.85 -8.27
C LEU A 456 -16.89 -4.36 -7.99
N GLU A 457 -15.72 -3.81 -8.30
CA GLU A 457 -15.39 -2.38 -8.27
C GLU A 457 -16.45 -1.58 -9.03
N SER A 458 -16.76 -1.97 -10.27
CA SER A 458 -17.82 -1.38 -11.08
C SER A 458 -19.18 -1.41 -10.38
N ALA A 459 -19.51 -2.53 -9.71
CA ALA A 459 -20.77 -2.66 -8.98
C ALA A 459 -20.79 -1.85 -7.67
N LEU A 460 -19.66 -1.75 -6.97
CA LEU A 460 -19.50 -0.99 -5.74
C LEU A 460 -19.58 0.51 -6.02
N GLU A 461 -18.90 1.00 -7.06
CA GLU A 461 -18.97 2.39 -7.53
C GLU A 461 -20.37 2.75 -8.06
N ALA A 462 -20.99 1.86 -8.83
CA ALA A 462 -22.39 2.03 -9.25
C ALA A 462 -23.34 2.07 -8.05
N GLY A 463 -23.06 1.29 -7.01
CA GLY A 463 -23.77 1.29 -5.74
C GLY A 463 -23.68 2.62 -5.00
N GLN A 464 -22.49 3.19 -4.88
CA GLN A 464 -22.30 4.52 -4.30
C GLN A 464 -23.01 5.60 -5.12
N THR A 465 -22.85 5.56 -6.44
CA THR A 465 -23.54 6.47 -7.38
C THR A 465 -25.07 6.40 -7.23
N TYR A 466 -25.61 5.20 -6.95
CA TYR A 466 -27.05 5.02 -6.73
C TYR A 466 -27.52 5.79 -5.50
N ASP A 467 -26.80 5.65 -4.39
CA ASP A 467 -27.16 6.29 -3.14
C ASP A 467 -27.05 7.82 -3.24
N GLU A 468 -25.99 8.32 -3.88
CA GLU A 468 -25.83 9.75 -4.14
C GLU A 468 -26.93 10.30 -5.05
N ALA A 469 -27.25 9.61 -6.13
CA ALA A 469 -28.33 9.98 -7.03
C ALA A 469 -29.70 9.93 -6.33
N MET A 470 -29.91 8.97 -5.43
CA MET A 470 -31.11 8.88 -4.59
C MET A 470 -31.21 10.07 -3.64
N VAL A 471 -30.11 10.50 -3.02
CA VAL A 471 -30.08 11.72 -2.18
C VAL A 471 -30.33 12.97 -3.02
N LYS A 472 -29.71 13.04 -4.20
CA LYS A 472 -29.76 14.22 -5.08
C LYS A 472 -31.12 14.43 -5.75
N TRP A 473 -31.74 13.36 -6.23
CA TRP A 473 -32.96 13.45 -7.04
C TRP A 473 -34.20 12.86 -6.37
N GLY A 474 -34.06 11.95 -5.42
CA GLY A 474 -35.17 11.20 -4.83
C GLY A 474 -35.92 10.31 -5.82
N ASP A 475 -35.36 10.08 -7.01
CA ASP A 475 -35.97 9.30 -8.10
C ASP A 475 -35.15 8.04 -8.36
N ARG A 476 -35.75 6.89 -8.00
CA ARG A 476 -35.16 5.56 -8.14
C ARG A 476 -34.80 5.20 -9.58
N LEU A 477 -35.61 5.60 -10.55
CA LEU A 477 -35.34 5.24 -11.94
C LEU A 477 -34.11 6.01 -12.44
N ARG A 478 -34.04 7.29 -12.10
CA ARG A 478 -32.91 8.15 -12.46
C ARG A 478 -31.64 7.76 -11.74
N ALA A 479 -31.73 7.39 -10.46
CA ALA A 479 -30.60 6.86 -9.71
C ALA A 479 -30.08 5.55 -10.30
N LYS A 480 -30.97 4.63 -10.67
CA LYS A 480 -30.57 3.40 -11.36
C LYS A 480 -29.87 3.67 -12.68
N GLN A 481 -30.35 4.64 -13.47
CA GLN A 481 -29.72 5.02 -14.74
C GLN A 481 -28.29 5.53 -14.56
N ALA A 482 -28.06 6.41 -13.59
CA ALA A 482 -26.72 6.91 -13.28
C ALA A 482 -25.78 5.77 -12.84
N SER A 483 -26.25 4.87 -11.98
CA SER A 483 -25.49 3.70 -11.55
C SER A 483 -25.20 2.72 -12.68
N ASP A 484 -26.18 2.43 -13.54
CA ASP A 484 -26.00 1.56 -14.70
C ASP A 484 -24.94 2.16 -15.64
N GLU A 485 -24.93 3.48 -15.81
CA GLU A 485 -23.93 4.19 -16.61
C GLU A 485 -22.52 4.05 -16.04
N VAL A 486 -22.33 4.28 -14.73
CA VAL A 486 -21.04 4.08 -14.06
C VAL A 486 -20.57 2.63 -14.17
N PHE A 487 -21.45 1.66 -13.88
CA PHE A 487 -21.13 0.23 -14.01
C PHE A 487 -20.62 -0.11 -15.40
N TRP A 488 -21.35 0.30 -16.45
CA TRP A 488 -20.97 -0.03 -17.83
C TRP A 488 -19.75 0.74 -18.31
N ASN A 489 -19.51 1.96 -17.82
CA ASN A 489 -18.31 2.71 -18.16
C ASN A 489 -17.06 2.09 -17.51
N ASN A 490 -17.13 1.68 -16.25
CA ASN A 490 -16.04 0.97 -15.58
C ASN A 490 -15.76 -0.38 -16.24
N MET A 491 -16.81 -1.12 -16.61
CA MET A 491 -16.66 -2.36 -17.37
C MET A 491 -16.02 -2.17 -18.75
N LYS A 492 -16.12 -1.00 -19.39
CA LYS A 492 -15.43 -0.72 -20.66
C LYS A 492 -13.91 -0.63 -20.48
N LEU A 493 -13.41 -0.17 -19.33
CA LEU A 493 -11.96 -0.18 -19.04
C LEU A 493 -11.42 -1.60 -19.04
N ALA A 494 -12.22 -2.59 -18.61
CA ALA A 494 -11.84 -4.01 -18.62
C ALA A 494 -11.55 -4.58 -20.02
N GLY A 495 -12.04 -3.94 -21.09
CA GLY A 495 -11.86 -4.40 -22.47
C GLY A 495 -10.96 -3.51 -23.34
N SER A 496 -10.52 -2.34 -22.86
CA SER A 496 -9.72 -1.41 -23.65
C SER A 496 -8.22 -1.73 -23.54
N ASP A 497 -7.55 -1.91 -24.69
CA ASP A 497 -6.08 -1.95 -24.76
C ASP A 497 -5.49 -0.63 -24.24
N MET A 498 -4.34 -0.69 -23.56
CA MET A 498 -3.57 0.44 -22.99
C MET A 498 -3.40 1.65 -23.94
N ALA A 499 -3.41 1.42 -25.25
CA ALA A 499 -3.36 2.45 -26.28
C ALA A 499 -4.67 3.28 -26.40
N GLN A 500 -5.84 2.71 -26.09
CA GLN A 500 -7.12 3.42 -26.09
C GLN A 500 -7.31 4.28 -24.85
N LEU A 501 -6.80 3.85 -23.69
CA LEU A 501 -6.71 4.67 -22.48
C LEU A 501 -5.87 5.93 -22.75
N LEU A 502 -4.69 5.78 -23.36
CA LEU A 502 -3.85 6.88 -23.84
C LEU A 502 -4.55 7.81 -24.85
N VAL A 503 -5.44 7.28 -25.70
CA VAL A 503 -6.22 8.06 -26.69
C VAL A 503 -7.44 8.77 -26.06
N THR A 504 -8.05 8.21 -25.01
CA THR A 504 -9.19 8.81 -24.28
C THR A 504 -8.78 10.13 -23.62
N PHE A 505 -7.48 10.33 -23.38
CA PHE A 505 -6.90 11.59 -22.94
C PHE A 505 -6.72 12.66 -24.05
N ALA A 506 -7.16 12.43 -25.30
CA ALA A 506 -7.15 13.43 -26.38
C ALA A 506 -8.58 13.75 -26.89
N PRO A 507 -8.99 15.02 -27.13
CA PRO A 507 -8.30 16.31 -26.96
C PRO A 507 -9.13 17.28 -26.09
N ALA A 508 -9.07 17.16 -24.76
CA ALA A 508 -9.49 18.25 -23.86
C ALA A 508 -8.77 18.27 -22.50
N PRO A 509 -8.23 17.15 -21.95
CA PRO A 509 -7.35 17.19 -20.78
C PRO A 509 -5.87 16.81 -21.04
N ALA A 510 -5.47 16.44 -22.26
CA ALA A 510 -4.07 16.09 -22.60
C ALA A 510 -3.03 17.12 -22.11
N ARG A 511 -3.35 18.40 -22.16
CA ARG A 511 -2.41 19.46 -21.75
C ARG A 511 -2.12 19.42 -20.26
N THR A 512 -3.06 19.03 -19.41
CA THR A 512 -2.85 18.98 -17.95
C THR A 512 -1.94 17.81 -17.58
N PHE A 513 -2.15 16.64 -18.18
CA PHE A 513 -1.38 15.43 -17.94
C PHE A 513 0.03 15.48 -18.56
N SER A 514 0.15 15.95 -19.81
CA SER A 514 1.45 16.22 -20.42
C SER A 514 2.22 17.31 -19.68
N ASN A 515 1.53 18.31 -19.12
CA ASN A 515 2.17 19.30 -18.25
C ASN A 515 2.58 18.72 -16.90
N MET A 516 1.90 17.69 -16.35
CA MET A 516 2.35 17.03 -15.11
C MET A 516 3.59 16.16 -15.32
N ILE A 517 3.67 15.44 -16.44
CA ILE A 517 4.88 14.71 -16.85
C ILE A 517 6.01 15.69 -17.16
N ALA A 518 5.74 16.76 -17.92
CA ALA A 518 6.73 17.78 -18.26
C ALA A 518 7.18 18.64 -17.05
N ARG A 519 6.33 18.80 -16.04
CA ARG A 519 6.65 19.49 -14.76
C ARG A 519 7.27 18.57 -13.70
N GLY A 520 7.58 17.31 -14.03
CA GLY A 520 8.26 16.39 -13.11
C GLY A 520 7.41 15.89 -11.93
N LEU A 521 6.11 16.18 -11.90
CA LEU A 521 5.17 15.71 -10.85
C LEU A 521 4.90 14.20 -10.95
N VAL A 522 5.13 13.62 -12.13
CA VAL A 522 5.08 12.17 -12.38
C VAL A 522 6.46 11.72 -12.81
N LYS A 523 7.27 11.21 -11.87
CA LYS A 523 8.57 10.61 -12.20
C LYS A 523 8.34 9.22 -12.80
N THR A 524 8.70 9.01 -14.06
CA THR A 524 9.02 7.68 -14.60
C THR A 524 10.33 7.20 -13.99
N THR A 525 10.31 6.83 -12.72
CA THR A 525 11.51 6.29 -12.04
C THR A 525 11.62 4.82 -12.35
N THR A 526 12.81 4.38 -12.77
CA THR A 526 13.10 2.96 -12.96
C THR A 526 13.57 2.36 -11.64
N ILE A 527 12.67 1.77 -10.85
CA ILE A 527 13.08 1.05 -9.63
C ILE A 527 13.32 -0.41 -10.04
N GLY A 528 14.58 -0.84 -10.07
CA GLY A 528 14.96 -2.22 -10.42
C GLY A 528 14.90 -2.57 -11.91
N GLY A 529 15.03 -1.60 -12.82
CA GLY A 529 15.05 -1.85 -14.27
C GLY A 529 13.66 -1.90 -14.95
N ARG A 530 12.56 -1.70 -14.21
CA ARG A 530 11.18 -1.61 -14.73
C ARG A 530 10.61 -0.19 -14.56
N VAL A 531 9.83 0.26 -15.54
CA VAL A 531 9.22 1.60 -15.60
C VAL A 531 7.96 1.63 -14.72
N VAL A 532 7.82 2.63 -13.83
CA VAL A 532 6.63 2.93 -13.01
C VAL A 532 5.48 3.48 -13.86
N PHE A 533 5.11 2.77 -14.93
CA PHE A 533 4.02 3.17 -15.83
C PHE A 533 2.67 2.73 -15.27
N ASP A 534 2.61 1.54 -14.68
CA ASP A 534 1.37 0.91 -14.22
C ASP A 534 0.72 1.68 -13.06
N ALA A 535 1.49 2.11 -12.06
CA ALA A 535 0.98 2.95 -10.96
C ALA A 535 0.34 4.26 -11.45
N VAL A 536 0.93 4.90 -12.47
CA VAL A 536 0.41 6.15 -13.05
C VAL A 536 -0.86 5.90 -13.83
N LEU A 537 -0.94 4.78 -14.54
CA LEU A 537 -2.16 4.37 -15.23
C LEU A 537 -3.27 4.07 -14.23
N GLU A 538 -2.99 3.37 -13.13
CA GLU A 538 -3.96 3.09 -12.06
C GLU A 538 -4.48 4.38 -11.42
N GLY A 539 -3.61 5.36 -11.12
CA GLY A 539 -4.05 6.70 -10.73
C GLY A 539 -4.92 7.40 -11.79
N GLY A 540 -4.62 7.21 -13.07
CA GLY A 540 -5.42 7.74 -14.17
C GLY A 540 -6.79 7.08 -14.32
N GLU A 541 -6.90 5.78 -14.02
CA GLU A 541 -8.15 5.03 -14.02
C GLU A 541 -9.11 5.55 -12.92
N GLU A 542 -8.61 5.78 -11.70
CA GLU A 542 -9.39 6.37 -10.59
C GLU A 542 -9.99 7.74 -10.92
N VAL A 543 -9.27 8.55 -11.69
CA VAL A 543 -9.75 9.85 -12.17
C VAL A 543 -10.88 9.71 -13.18
N LEU A 544 -10.76 8.74 -14.08
CA LEU A 544 -11.80 8.47 -15.08
C LEU A 544 -13.07 7.96 -14.40
N GLN A 545 -12.93 7.07 -13.41
CA GLN A 545 -14.03 6.57 -12.58
C GLN A 545 -14.81 7.72 -11.92
N ILE A 546 -14.12 8.65 -11.25
CA ILE A 546 -14.77 9.83 -10.65
C ILE A 546 -15.45 10.72 -11.69
N ASN A 547 -14.83 10.92 -12.84
CA ASN A 547 -15.42 11.73 -13.89
C ASN A 547 -16.68 11.09 -14.47
N TRP A 548 -16.75 9.77 -14.57
CA TRP A 548 -17.97 9.06 -14.98
C TRP A 548 -19.07 9.13 -13.94
N GLN A 549 -18.73 9.05 -12.65
CA GLN A 549 -19.70 9.29 -11.59
C GLN A 549 -20.26 10.72 -11.67
N ARG A 550 -19.39 11.72 -11.81
CA ARG A 550 -19.81 13.13 -11.98
C ARG A 550 -20.69 13.32 -13.21
N GLU A 551 -20.28 12.78 -14.35
CA GLU A 551 -21.06 12.85 -15.59
C GLU A 551 -22.44 12.20 -15.43
N ALA A 552 -22.50 10.99 -14.86
CA ALA A 552 -23.74 10.28 -14.57
C ALA A 552 -24.66 11.05 -13.61
N LEU A 553 -24.08 11.81 -12.66
CA LEU A 553 -24.80 12.70 -11.73
C LEU A 553 -25.11 14.08 -12.33
N GLY A 554 -24.69 14.37 -13.56
CA GLY A 554 -24.87 15.66 -14.23
C GLY A 554 -24.02 16.79 -13.63
N GLU A 555 -22.86 16.46 -13.10
CA GLU A 555 -21.88 17.36 -12.49
C GLU A 555 -20.73 17.64 -13.47
N PRO A 556 -20.08 18.82 -13.37
CA PRO A 556 -18.96 19.14 -14.24
C PRO A 556 -17.73 18.29 -13.90
N VAL A 557 -17.06 17.78 -14.94
CA VAL A 557 -15.74 17.15 -14.82
C VAL A 557 -14.71 18.22 -14.50
N VAL A 558 -14.15 18.20 -13.29
CA VAL A 558 -13.13 19.15 -12.80
C VAL A 558 -11.95 18.42 -12.15
N TRP A 559 -10.74 19.00 -12.31
CA TRP A 559 -9.51 18.51 -11.69
C TRP A 559 -9.28 19.18 -10.33
N ASP A 560 -10.18 18.89 -9.40
CA ASP A 560 -10.19 19.46 -8.05
C ASP A 560 -9.46 18.55 -7.05
N ALA A 561 -9.49 18.93 -5.77
CA ALA A 561 -8.78 18.21 -4.71
C ALA A 561 -9.21 16.74 -4.60
N GLU A 562 -10.48 16.42 -4.85
CA GLU A 562 -11.00 15.05 -4.83
C GLU A 562 -10.43 14.19 -5.98
N ALA A 563 -10.42 14.72 -7.21
CA ALA A 563 -9.81 14.04 -8.35
C ALA A 563 -8.29 13.85 -8.15
N GLN A 564 -7.62 14.85 -7.55
CA GLN A 564 -6.19 14.76 -7.21
C GLN A 564 -5.92 13.74 -6.10
N GLU A 565 -6.74 13.68 -5.06
CA GLU A 565 -6.62 12.69 -3.97
C GLU A 565 -6.78 11.27 -4.51
N SER A 566 -7.75 11.07 -5.40
CA SER A 566 -8.05 9.74 -5.95
C SER A 566 -6.98 9.29 -6.94
N PHE A 567 -6.45 10.21 -7.76
CA PHE A 567 -5.22 9.94 -8.52
C PHE A 567 -4.06 9.56 -7.60
N ALA A 568 -3.83 10.33 -6.54
CA ALA A 568 -2.76 10.09 -5.57
C ALA A 568 -2.90 8.72 -4.87
N LEU A 569 -4.12 8.36 -4.47
CA LEU A 569 -4.44 7.07 -3.88
C LEU A 569 -4.27 5.93 -4.89
N GLY A 570 -4.71 6.11 -6.14
CA GLY A 570 -4.52 5.13 -7.21
C GLY A 570 -3.04 4.93 -7.57
N VAL A 571 -2.24 6.01 -7.64
CA VAL A 571 -0.79 5.91 -7.83
C VAL A 571 -0.11 5.24 -6.63
N ALA A 572 -0.49 5.60 -5.41
CA ALA A 572 0.13 5.01 -4.22
C ALA A 572 -0.26 3.53 -4.08
N THR A 573 -1.53 3.21 -4.29
CA THR A 573 -2.08 1.85 -4.21
C THR A 573 -1.53 1.01 -5.35
N GLY A 574 -1.49 1.53 -6.59
CA GLY A 574 -0.88 0.86 -7.73
C GLY A 574 0.64 0.86 -7.74
N GLY A 575 1.30 1.75 -7.02
CA GLY A 575 2.72 1.61 -6.71
C GLY A 575 2.98 0.48 -5.74
N PHE A 576 2.06 0.28 -4.79
CA PHE A 576 2.13 -0.73 -3.75
C PHE A 576 1.67 -2.12 -4.25
N LEU A 577 0.66 -2.15 -5.11
CA LEU A 577 0.00 -3.33 -5.69
C LEU A 577 0.39 -3.58 -7.14
N GLY A 578 1.08 -2.66 -7.83
CA GLY A 578 1.52 -2.77 -9.23
C GLY A 578 2.51 -3.90 -9.51
N SER A 579 2.81 -4.71 -8.49
CA SER A 579 3.21 -6.09 -8.72
C SER A 579 2.08 -6.96 -9.30
N GLY A 580 0.83 -6.51 -9.45
CA GLY A 580 -0.31 -7.33 -9.89
C GLY A 580 -0.16 -7.93 -11.29
N ALA A 581 0.38 -7.16 -12.25
CA ALA A 581 0.75 -7.70 -13.56
C ALA A 581 1.89 -8.72 -13.44
N VAL A 582 2.85 -8.46 -12.54
CA VAL A 582 3.96 -9.37 -12.22
C VAL A 582 3.45 -10.65 -11.56
N VAL A 583 2.46 -10.56 -10.66
CA VAL A 583 1.81 -11.66 -9.95
C VAL A 583 1.01 -12.51 -10.93
N TYR A 584 0.24 -11.90 -11.84
CA TYR A 584 -0.45 -12.65 -12.90
C TYR A 584 0.54 -13.39 -13.80
N THR A 585 1.61 -12.71 -14.26
CA THR A 585 2.64 -13.38 -15.06
C THR A 585 3.38 -14.45 -14.26
N SER A 586 3.71 -14.19 -13.00
CA SER A 586 4.40 -15.11 -12.10
C SER A 586 3.57 -16.37 -11.85
N ILE A 587 2.29 -16.22 -11.50
CA ILE A 587 1.37 -17.34 -11.28
C ILE A 587 1.21 -18.15 -12.57
N LYS A 588 1.02 -17.47 -13.71
CA LYS A 588 0.88 -18.15 -15.00
C LYS A 588 2.14 -18.93 -15.36
N ASP A 589 3.32 -18.32 -15.23
CA ASP A 589 4.59 -18.93 -15.62
C ASP A 589 4.94 -20.09 -14.67
N GLN A 590 4.79 -19.91 -13.36
CA GLN A 590 4.97 -20.97 -12.36
C GLN A 590 3.96 -22.12 -12.55
N THR A 591 2.69 -21.82 -12.89
CA THR A 591 1.69 -22.85 -13.22
C THR A 591 2.14 -23.67 -14.43
N ILE A 592 2.65 -23.02 -15.48
CA ILE A 592 3.17 -23.71 -16.68
C ILE A 592 4.38 -24.59 -16.34
N GLN A 593 5.28 -24.10 -15.48
CA GLN A 593 6.46 -24.85 -15.04
C GLN A 593 6.09 -26.07 -14.18
N ALA A 594 5.04 -25.96 -13.37
CA ALA A 594 4.56 -27.01 -12.49
C ALA A 594 3.64 -28.05 -13.18
N LEU A 595 3.34 -27.88 -14.47
CA LEU A 595 2.56 -28.87 -15.22
C LEU A 595 3.27 -30.23 -15.21
N SER A 596 2.51 -31.29 -14.96
CA SER A 596 2.98 -32.66 -15.19
C SER A 596 3.36 -32.86 -16.66
N PRO A 597 4.22 -33.85 -16.98
CA PRO A 597 4.61 -34.14 -18.36
C PRO A 597 3.41 -34.31 -19.31
N GLU A 598 2.34 -34.95 -18.83
CA GLU A 598 1.10 -35.19 -19.58
C GLU A 598 0.32 -33.90 -19.86
N LEU A 599 0.15 -33.02 -18.86
CA LEU A 599 -0.51 -31.73 -19.06
C LEU A 599 0.34 -30.78 -19.90
N ARG A 600 1.66 -30.81 -19.70
CA ARG A 600 2.61 -29.97 -20.44
C ARG A 600 2.56 -30.29 -21.94
N ALA A 601 2.51 -31.57 -22.31
CA ALA A 601 2.37 -31.98 -23.70
C ALA A 601 1.06 -31.48 -24.33
N GLN A 602 -0.06 -31.49 -23.59
CA GLN A 602 -1.34 -30.96 -24.05
C GLN A 602 -1.32 -29.44 -24.21
N PHE A 603 -0.74 -28.73 -23.23
CA PHE A 603 -0.51 -27.29 -23.27
C PHE A 603 0.33 -26.89 -24.50
N ASP A 604 1.47 -27.54 -24.71
CA ASP A 604 2.40 -27.22 -25.79
C ASP A 604 1.78 -27.48 -27.17
N LEU A 605 0.98 -28.55 -27.31
CA LEU A 605 0.22 -28.84 -28.53
C LEU A 605 -0.78 -27.72 -28.84
N ALA A 606 -1.62 -27.35 -27.87
CA ALA A 606 -2.63 -26.30 -28.06
C ALA A 606 -2.00 -24.92 -28.32
N LYS A 607 -0.91 -24.58 -27.62
CA LYS A 607 -0.12 -23.37 -27.89
C LYS A 607 0.43 -23.36 -29.31
N GLN A 608 0.99 -24.48 -29.79
CA GLN A 608 1.53 -24.58 -31.14
C GLN A 608 0.46 -24.47 -32.23
N GLU A 609 -0.73 -25.04 -31.99
CA GLU A 609 -1.89 -24.87 -32.87
C GLU A 609 -2.33 -23.41 -32.95
N ALA A 610 -2.41 -22.72 -31.81
CA ALA A 610 -2.73 -21.29 -31.76
C ALA A 610 -1.70 -20.42 -32.49
N LEU A 611 -0.40 -20.71 -32.33
CA LEU A 611 0.66 -20.05 -33.10
C LEU A 611 0.50 -20.28 -34.60
N THR A 612 0.14 -21.50 -35.01
CA THR A 612 -0.10 -21.85 -36.43
C THR A 612 -1.31 -21.12 -37.00
N GLN A 613 -2.29 -20.78 -36.16
CA GLN A 613 -3.45 -19.95 -36.52
C GLN A 613 -3.12 -18.44 -36.57
N GLY A 614 -1.87 -18.05 -36.30
CA GLY A 614 -1.41 -16.67 -36.38
C GLY A 614 -1.62 -15.86 -35.10
N LEU A 615 -1.95 -16.49 -33.97
CA LEU A 615 -1.99 -15.80 -32.69
C LEU A 615 -0.55 -15.42 -32.26
N LYS A 616 -0.41 -14.25 -31.61
CA LYS A 616 0.85 -13.86 -30.96
C LYS A 616 1.17 -14.80 -29.80
N ASN A 617 2.44 -14.89 -29.40
CA ASN A 617 2.90 -15.83 -28.39
C ASN A 617 2.14 -15.71 -27.06
N GLU A 618 1.80 -14.50 -26.63
CA GLU A 618 1.07 -14.26 -25.37
C GLU A 618 -0.33 -14.90 -25.43
N ARG A 619 -1.06 -14.68 -26.52
CA ARG A 619 -2.39 -15.27 -26.75
C ARG A 619 -2.32 -16.77 -27.02
N ALA A 620 -1.24 -17.26 -27.60
CA ALA A 620 -1.04 -18.69 -27.80
C ALA A 620 -0.76 -19.42 -26.48
N VAL A 621 -0.04 -18.78 -25.55
CA VAL A 621 0.14 -19.30 -24.17
C VAL A 621 -1.20 -19.37 -23.45
N GLU A 622 -2.03 -18.33 -23.53
CA GLU A 622 -3.39 -18.34 -22.96
C GLU A 622 -4.25 -19.46 -23.56
N ALA A 623 -4.21 -19.63 -24.89
CA ALA A 623 -4.93 -20.71 -25.57
C ALA A 623 -4.44 -22.11 -25.12
N GLY A 624 -3.14 -22.26 -24.88
CA GLY A 624 -2.55 -23.47 -24.33
C GLY A 624 -3.11 -23.82 -22.95
N LEU A 625 -3.17 -22.83 -22.05
CA LEU A 625 -3.72 -23.01 -20.70
C LEU A 625 -5.24 -23.22 -20.73
N ASP A 626 -5.97 -22.50 -21.58
CA ASP A 626 -7.42 -22.66 -21.77
C ASP A 626 -7.80 -24.09 -22.21
N ALA A 627 -6.96 -24.73 -23.01
CA ALA A 627 -7.18 -26.10 -23.47
C ALA A 627 -7.13 -27.13 -22.34
N ILE A 628 -6.34 -26.86 -21.30
CA ILE A 628 -6.17 -27.76 -20.14
C ILE A 628 -6.90 -27.30 -18.88
N ALA A 629 -7.57 -26.14 -18.90
CA ALA A 629 -8.22 -25.53 -17.73
C ALA A 629 -9.39 -26.29 -17.10
N GLU A 630 -9.92 -27.30 -17.79
CA GLU A 630 -10.96 -28.18 -17.23
C GLU A 630 -10.37 -29.39 -16.47
N GLN A 631 -9.04 -29.57 -16.51
CA GLN A 631 -8.35 -30.66 -15.80
C GLN A 631 -8.18 -30.29 -14.32
N GLN A 632 -8.64 -31.16 -13.42
CA GLN A 632 -8.55 -30.94 -11.97
C GLN A 632 -7.11 -30.71 -11.51
N GLU A 633 -6.16 -31.44 -12.09
CA GLU A 633 -4.74 -31.31 -11.78
C GLU A 633 -4.20 -29.90 -12.07
N LEU A 634 -4.66 -29.23 -13.14
CA LEU A 634 -4.30 -27.83 -13.37
C LEU A 634 -4.86 -26.93 -12.28
N ALA A 635 -6.11 -27.15 -11.86
CA ALA A 635 -6.73 -26.37 -10.79
C ALA A 635 -5.93 -26.47 -9.49
N ASP A 636 -5.51 -27.68 -9.12
CA ASP A 636 -4.73 -27.94 -7.91
C ASP A 636 -3.34 -27.28 -8.00
N ILE A 637 -2.67 -27.36 -9.17
CA ILE A 637 -1.39 -26.68 -9.42
C ILE A 637 -1.55 -25.16 -9.33
N THR A 638 -2.55 -24.59 -10.00
CA THR A 638 -2.78 -23.14 -9.99
C THR A 638 -3.12 -22.64 -8.59
N GLU A 639 -3.91 -23.37 -7.81
CA GLU A 639 -4.19 -23.03 -6.41
C GLU A 639 -2.91 -23.03 -5.56
N ALA A 640 -2.07 -24.06 -5.68
CA ALA A 640 -0.79 -24.15 -4.98
C ALA A 640 0.13 -22.96 -5.33
N VAL A 641 0.27 -22.66 -6.62
CA VAL A 641 1.09 -21.54 -7.11
C VAL A 641 0.55 -20.19 -6.62
N VAL A 642 -0.76 -19.98 -6.67
CA VAL A 642 -1.41 -18.78 -6.15
C VAL A 642 -1.09 -18.58 -4.67
N ARG A 643 -1.26 -19.62 -3.85
CA ARG A 643 -0.95 -19.56 -2.41
C ARG A 643 0.50 -19.24 -2.14
N GLN A 644 1.41 -19.81 -2.92
CA GLN A 644 2.83 -19.51 -2.78
C GLN A 644 3.14 -18.05 -3.15
N GLU A 645 2.55 -17.54 -4.23
CA GLU A 645 2.75 -16.14 -4.64
C GLU A 645 2.15 -15.16 -3.62
N GLU A 646 0.99 -15.46 -3.00
CA GLU A 646 0.43 -14.68 -1.88
C GLU A 646 1.44 -14.51 -0.74
N ILE A 647 2.09 -15.61 -0.34
CA ILE A 647 3.11 -15.62 0.72
C ILE A 647 4.33 -14.79 0.31
N ASN A 648 4.80 -14.96 -0.92
CA ASN A 648 5.95 -14.23 -1.44
C ASN A 648 5.68 -12.72 -1.47
N GLN A 649 4.48 -12.29 -1.89
CA GLN A 649 4.09 -10.88 -1.88
C GLN A 649 4.02 -10.33 -0.46
N LEU A 650 3.46 -11.09 0.50
CA LEU A 650 3.46 -10.68 1.90
C LEU A 650 4.88 -10.48 2.41
N GLU A 651 5.79 -11.41 2.12
CA GLU A 651 7.20 -11.30 2.53
C GLU A 651 7.89 -10.05 2.00
N VAL A 652 7.64 -9.69 0.73
CA VAL A 652 8.18 -8.45 0.13
C VAL A 652 7.61 -7.19 0.81
N LEU A 653 6.33 -7.22 1.19
CA LEU A 653 5.63 -6.09 1.82
C LEU A 653 6.00 -5.92 3.31
N GLY A 654 6.29 -7.01 4.00
CA GLY A 654 6.65 -7.01 5.41
C GLY A 654 8.09 -6.60 5.65
N LYS A 655 8.32 -5.34 6.05
CA LYS A 655 9.61 -4.89 6.61
C LYS A 655 9.46 -4.62 8.11
N PRO A 656 9.47 -5.67 8.96
CA PRO A 656 9.36 -5.50 10.40
C PRO A 656 10.50 -4.62 10.93
N LYS A 657 10.18 -3.71 11.86
CA LYS A 657 11.14 -2.68 12.31
C LYS A 657 11.98 -3.12 13.50
N GLY A 658 11.63 -4.24 14.13
CA GLY A 658 12.35 -4.78 15.29
C GLY A 658 12.37 -6.30 15.31
N ALA A 659 13.33 -6.86 16.06
CA ALA A 659 13.60 -8.29 16.11
C ALA A 659 12.39 -9.14 16.54
N VAL A 660 11.53 -8.63 17.42
CA VAL A 660 10.33 -9.35 17.88
C VAL A 660 9.25 -9.40 16.79
N GLU A 661 9.02 -8.29 16.08
CA GLU A 661 8.13 -8.25 14.93
C GLU A 661 8.65 -9.12 13.80
N GLN A 662 9.97 -9.12 13.58
CA GLN A 662 10.61 -9.96 12.57
C GLN A 662 10.39 -11.44 12.87
N LEU A 663 10.61 -11.87 14.11
CA LEU A 663 10.43 -13.27 14.50
C LEU A 663 8.96 -13.72 14.43
N ALA A 664 8.02 -12.83 14.77
CA ALA A 664 6.59 -13.09 14.61
C ALA A 664 6.17 -13.16 13.14
N TRP A 665 6.75 -12.28 12.30
CA TRP A 665 6.54 -12.25 10.85
C TRP A 665 7.06 -13.52 10.18
N GLU A 666 8.30 -13.92 10.46
CA GLU A 666 8.93 -15.13 9.96
C GLU A 666 8.19 -16.40 10.40
N HIS A 667 7.74 -16.47 11.66
CA HIS A 667 6.93 -17.59 12.15
C HIS A 667 5.58 -17.69 11.42
N THR A 668 4.96 -16.54 11.13
CA THR A 668 3.69 -16.48 10.39
C THR A 668 3.88 -16.94 8.96
N LEU A 669 4.87 -16.41 8.24
CA LEU A 669 5.16 -16.82 6.86
C LEU A 669 5.53 -18.30 6.77
N THR A 670 6.34 -18.80 7.70
CA THR A 670 6.70 -20.22 7.76
C THR A 670 5.46 -21.11 7.91
N ARG A 671 4.55 -20.78 8.84
CA ARG A 671 3.28 -21.53 8.97
C ARG A 671 2.42 -21.45 7.71
N MET A 672 2.33 -20.27 7.09
CA MET A 672 1.58 -20.12 5.84
C MET A 672 2.16 -21.02 4.74
N ARG A 673 3.49 -21.16 4.65
CA ARG A 673 4.15 -22.08 3.70
C ARG A 673 3.91 -23.55 4.02
N GLU A 674 3.94 -23.92 5.30
CA GLU A 674 3.65 -25.30 5.74
C GLU A 674 2.21 -25.71 5.46
N ASP A 675 1.27 -24.78 5.63
CA ASP A 675 -0.16 -25.00 5.40
C ASP A 675 -0.55 -24.87 3.91
N ALA A 676 0.27 -24.19 3.09
CA ALA A 676 -0.01 -24.01 1.67
C ALA A 676 0.09 -25.34 0.89
N PRO A 677 -0.82 -25.59 -0.07
CA PRO A 677 -0.66 -26.70 -1.00
C PRO A 677 0.69 -26.59 -1.71
N GLN A 678 1.48 -27.67 -1.67
CA GLN A 678 2.81 -27.67 -2.26
C GLN A 678 2.68 -27.80 -3.78
N VAL A 679 3.36 -26.91 -4.51
CA VAL A 679 3.47 -27.01 -5.97
C VAL A 679 4.20 -28.33 -6.27
N PRO A 680 3.60 -29.27 -7.02
CA PRO A 680 4.28 -30.51 -7.38
C PRO A 680 5.51 -30.14 -8.21
N VAL A 681 6.70 -30.34 -7.64
CA VAL A 681 7.95 -30.15 -8.37
C VAL A 681 8.01 -31.28 -9.40
N PRO A 682 7.98 -30.98 -10.72
CA PRO A 682 8.13 -32.02 -11.71
C PRO A 682 9.46 -32.73 -11.43
N GLU A 683 9.40 -34.03 -11.17
CA GLU A 683 10.59 -34.83 -10.91
C GLU A 683 11.53 -34.61 -12.09
N VAL A 684 12.69 -33.99 -11.87
CA VAL A 684 13.68 -33.73 -12.93
C VAL A 684 14.27 -35.08 -13.33
N THR A 685 13.52 -35.83 -14.12
CA THR A 685 13.88 -37.16 -14.59
C THR A 685 15.19 -37.03 -15.37
N GLY A 686 16.25 -37.63 -14.82
CA GLY A 686 17.58 -37.67 -15.45
C GLY A 686 18.73 -37.06 -14.64
N VAL A 687 18.47 -36.37 -13.52
CA VAL A 687 19.58 -35.91 -12.63
C VAL A 687 20.31 -37.12 -12.03
N ALA A 688 19.58 -38.07 -11.42
CA ALA A 688 20.18 -39.29 -10.89
C ALA A 688 20.95 -40.09 -11.96
N GLY A 689 20.39 -40.20 -13.17
CA GLY A 689 21.06 -40.87 -14.31
C GLY A 689 22.34 -40.14 -14.76
N ARG A 690 22.39 -38.82 -14.62
CA ARG A 690 23.57 -38.00 -14.90
C ARG A 690 24.59 -37.99 -13.78
N ILE A 691 24.26 -38.36 -12.54
CA ILE A 691 25.15 -38.34 -11.35
C ILE A 691 25.76 -39.72 -11.05
N GLN A 692 25.05 -40.80 -11.38
CA GLN A 692 25.48 -42.16 -11.08
C GLN A 692 26.89 -42.51 -11.61
N PRO A 693 27.27 -42.17 -12.86
CA PRO A 693 28.63 -42.44 -13.36
C PRO A 693 29.74 -41.71 -12.58
N GLN A 694 29.45 -40.53 -12.02
CA GLN A 694 30.39 -39.73 -11.24
C GLN A 694 30.61 -40.35 -9.86
N LEU A 695 29.53 -40.83 -9.22
CA LEU A 695 29.62 -41.53 -7.94
C LEU A 695 30.45 -42.81 -8.07
N GLU A 696 30.23 -43.58 -9.13
CA GLU A 696 31.01 -44.79 -9.43
C GLU A 696 32.49 -44.47 -9.70
N GLY A 697 32.77 -43.38 -10.44
CA GLY A 697 34.13 -42.89 -10.67
C GLY A 697 34.83 -42.49 -9.37
N LEU A 698 34.14 -41.74 -8.50
CA LEU A 698 34.69 -41.30 -7.23
C LEU A 698 34.92 -42.48 -6.25
N ASN A 699 34.02 -43.47 -6.24
CA ASN A 699 34.20 -44.70 -5.45
C ASN A 699 35.46 -45.46 -5.87
N ARG A 700 35.72 -45.62 -7.18
CA ARG A 700 36.94 -46.27 -7.66
C ARG A 700 38.21 -45.55 -7.23
N ILE A 701 38.20 -44.21 -7.24
CA ILE A 701 39.35 -43.42 -6.78
C ILE A 701 39.54 -43.56 -5.27
N ALA A 702 38.45 -43.52 -4.49
CA ALA A 702 38.52 -43.71 -3.04
C ALA A 702 39.11 -45.07 -2.66
N GLU A 703 38.69 -46.14 -3.35
CA GLU A 703 39.26 -47.49 -3.19
C GLU A 703 40.74 -47.55 -3.57
N ALA A 704 41.15 -46.91 -4.67
CA ALA A 704 42.55 -46.85 -5.07
C ALA A 704 43.42 -46.06 -4.06
N LEU A 705 42.85 -45.07 -3.38
CA LEU A 705 43.56 -44.19 -2.44
C LEU A 705 43.75 -44.81 -1.04
N GLU A 706 43.05 -45.89 -0.70
CA GLU A 706 43.26 -46.64 0.54
C GLU A 706 44.71 -47.12 0.63
N ASP A 707 45.22 -47.75 -0.43
CA ASP A 707 46.53 -48.38 -0.48
C ASP A 707 47.61 -47.54 -1.20
N ALA A 708 47.25 -46.38 -1.76
CA ALA A 708 48.18 -45.55 -2.51
C ALA A 708 49.34 -45.01 -1.64
N PRO A 709 50.61 -45.26 -2.01
CA PRO A 709 51.76 -44.69 -1.31
C PRO A 709 51.67 -43.16 -1.27
N GLY A 710 51.83 -42.56 -0.10
CA GLY A 710 51.76 -41.10 0.07
C GLY A 710 50.35 -40.53 0.23
N ALA A 711 49.29 -41.35 0.15
CA ALA A 711 47.94 -40.92 0.49
C ALA A 711 47.82 -40.57 1.98
N THR A 712 47.29 -39.39 2.27
CA THR A 712 47.11 -38.89 3.64
C THR A 712 45.69 -39.12 4.14
N ALA A 713 45.49 -39.09 5.46
CA ALA A 713 44.16 -39.13 6.06
C ALA A 713 43.27 -37.98 5.55
N ALA A 714 43.85 -36.77 5.37
CA ALA A 714 43.13 -35.62 4.84
C ALA A 714 42.57 -35.86 3.43
N MET A 715 43.35 -36.50 2.55
CA MET A 715 42.89 -36.86 1.20
C MET A 715 41.70 -37.82 1.23
N ARG A 716 41.76 -38.85 2.09
CA ARG A 716 40.67 -39.81 2.27
C ARG A 716 39.41 -39.15 2.83
N THR A 717 39.56 -38.25 3.83
CA THR A 717 38.44 -37.50 4.39
C THR A 717 37.75 -36.64 3.33
N VAL A 718 38.49 -35.92 2.49
CA VAL A 718 37.88 -35.08 1.45
C VAL A 718 37.14 -35.93 0.41
N LEU A 719 37.69 -37.09 0.01
CA LEU A 719 36.99 -38.02 -0.88
C LEU A 719 35.70 -38.57 -0.27
N GLU A 720 35.72 -38.93 1.02
CA GLU A 720 34.54 -39.43 1.71
C GLU A 720 33.44 -38.38 1.80
N VAL A 721 33.80 -37.13 2.15
CA VAL A 721 32.85 -36.01 2.10
C VAL A 721 32.28 -35.85 0.68
N GLY A 722 33.12 -35.93 -0.34
CA GLY A 722 32.67 -35.91 -1.74
C GLY A 722 31.67 -37.01 -2.07
N ARG A 723 31.90 -38.25 -1.61
CA ARG A 723 30.96 -39.38 -1.81
C ARG A 723 29.62 -39.12 -1.14
N VAL A 724 29.62 -38.61 0.09
CA VAL A 724 28.40 -38.26 0.83
C VAL A 724 27.60 -37.19 0.07
N VAL A 725 28.25 -36.09 -0.32
CA VAL A 725 27.56 -34.98 -0.99
C VAL A 725 27.02 -35.40 -2.37
N ILE A 726 27.78 -36.19 -3.16
CA ILE A 726 27.30 -36.72 -4.44
C ILE A 726 26.11 -37.68 -4.23
N THR A 727 26.13 -38.49 -3.16
CA THR A 727 25.03 -39.42 -2.84
C THR A 727 23.77 -38.66 -2.45
N GLU A 728 23.89 -37.64 -1.60
CA GLU A 728 22.78 -36.74 -1.26
C GLU A 728 22.21 -36.07 -2.50
N ALA A 729 23.08 -35.58 -3.38
CA ALA A 729 22.68 -34.95 -4.64
C ALA A 729 22.06 -35.91 -5.66
N SER A 730 22.21 -37.22 -5.48
CA SER A 730 21.57 -38.24 -6.32
C SER A 730 20.14 -38.58 -5.86
N GLN A 731 19.69 -38.07 -4.71
CA GLN A 731 18.35 -38.34 -4.21
C GLN A 731 17.30 -37.70 -5.13
N PRO A 732 16.22 -38.42 -5.46
CA PRO A 732 15.10 -37.85 -6.21
C PRO A 732 14.36 -36.81 -5.36
N GLY A 733 13.71 -35.84 -6.01
CA GLY A 733 12.81 -34.88 -5.36
C GLY A 733 13.47 -33.73 -4.59
N LEU A 734 14.76 -33.45 -4.83
CA LEU A 734 15.43 -32.29 -4.22
C LEU A 734 14.82 -30.97 -4.71
N SER A 735 14.49 -30.09 -3.78
CA SER A 735 14.07 -28.71 -4.06
C SER A 735 15.21 -27.89 -4.69
N VAL A 736 14.89 -26.72 -5.25
CA VAL A 736 15.90 -25.79 -5.83
C VAL A 736 16.92 -25.36 -4.75
N ALA A 737 16.44 -24.99 -3.57
CA ALA A 737 17.30 -24.58 -2.45
C ALA A 737 18.23 -25.71 -1.97
N GLU A 738 17.73 -26.95 -1.88
CA GLU A 738 18.56 -28.11 -1.54
C GLU A 738 19.63 -28.38 -2.61
N ARG A 739 19.26 -28.27 -3.89
CA ARG A 739 20.20 -28.42 -5.03
C ARG A 739 21.28 -27.34 -5.02
N GLU A 740 20.92 -26.09 -4.74
CA GLU A 740 21.89 -24.98 -4.63
C GLU A 740 22.85 -25.18 -3.45
N SER A 741 22.33 -25.56 -2.28
CA SER A 741 23.13 -25.91 -1.09
C SER A 741 24.12 -27.06 -1.38
N LEU A 742 23.65 -28.12 -2.06
CA LEU A 742 24.50 -29.22 -2.50
C LEU A 742 25.54 -28.77 -3.54
N GLY A 743 25.17 -27.89 -4.47
CA GLY A 743 26.08 -27.26 -5.43
C GLY A 743 27.25 -26.53 -4.74
N ASN A 744 26.95 -25.74 -3.71
CA ASN A 744 27.96 -25.02 -2.91
C ASN A 744 28.90 -26.00 -2.17
N ARG A 745 28.34 -27.05 -1.55
CA ARG A 745 29.13 -28.10 -0.88
C ARG A 745 30.02 -28.86 -1.86
N LEU A 746 29.54 -29.14 -3.08
CA LEU A 746 30.34 -29.76 -4.14
C LEU A 746 31.49 -28.85 -4.60
N GLN A 747 31.27 -27.54 -4.73
CA GLN A 747 32.35 -26.60 -5.04
C GLN A 747 33.43 -26.59 -3.95
N GLU A 748 33.04 -26.64 -2.67
CA GLU A 748 33.99 -26.70 -1.57
C GLU A 748 34.82 -28.00 -1.61
N VAL A 749 34.17 -29.15 -1.79
CA VAL A 749 34.85 -30.44 -1.93
C VAL A 749 35.84 -30.40 -3.10
N ARG A 750 35.43 -29.86 -4.26
CA ARG A 750 36.31 -29.69 -5.43
C ARG A 750 37.53 -28.85 -5.08
N GLY A 751 37.35 -27.71 -4.42
CA GLY A 751 38.45 -26.84 -4.00
C GLY A 751 39.44 -27.57 -3.09
N ARG A 752 38.94 -28.33 -2.12
CA ARG A 752 39.77 -29.15 -1.21
C ARG A 752 40.53 -30.25 -1.97
N LEU A 753 39.90 -30.94 -2.92
CA LEU A 753 40.56 -31.95 -3.76
C LEU A 753 41.69 -31.35 -4.61
N MET A 754 41.48 -30.17 -5.19
CA MET A 754 42.50 -29.47 -5.96
C MET A 754 43.71 -29.08 -5.09
N VAL A 755 43.48 -28.59 -3.86
CA VAL A 755 44.57 -28.31 -2.91
C VAL A 755 45.35 -29.59 -2.58
N GLN A 756 44.66 -30.70 -2.35
CA GLN A 756 45.33 -31.97 -2.08
C GLN A 756 46.12 -32.50 -3.30
N SER A 757 45.63 -32.27 -4.53
CA SER A 757 46.40 -32.58 -5.75
C SER A 757 47.73 -31.83 -5.79
N VAL A 758 47.70 -30.51 -5.54
CA VAL A 758 48.91 -29.68 -5.50
C VAL A 758 49.89 -30.19 -4.45
N ASN A 759 49.41 -30.51 -3.24
CA ASN A 759 50.26 -31.06 -2.17
C ASN A 759 50.90 -32.40 -2.59
N ALA A 760 50.15 -33.27 -3.27
CA ALA A 760 50.69 -34.54 -3.78
C ALA A 760 51.77 -34.30 -4.85
N LEU A 761 51.55 -33.33 -5.73
CA LEU A 761 52.51 -32.94 -6.76
C LEU A 761 53.80 -32.36 -6.16
N GLU A 762 53.69 -31.49 -5.17
CA GLU A 762 54.84 -30.92 -4.43
C GLU A 762 55.64 -32.00 -3.70
N ALA A 763 54.98 -33.06 -3.23
CA ALA A 763 55.62 -34.24 -2.65
C ALA A 763 56.25 -35.18 -3.71
N GLY A 764 56.17 -34.84 -5.00
CA GLY A 764 56.68 -35.64 -6.11
C GLY A 764 55.82 -36.85 -6.48
N ASN A 765 54.57 -36.91 -6.00
CA ASN A 765 53.65 -38.01 -6.26
C ASN A 765 52.64 -37.64 -7.36
N THR A 766 53.09 -37.75 -8.62
CA THR A 766 52.30 -37.37 -9.80
C THR A 766 51.07 -38.25 -10.03
N GLU A 767 51.14 -39.53 -9.65
CA GLU A 767 50.02 -40.47 -9.80
C GLU A 767 48.88 -40.10 -8.83
N LEU A 768 49.23 -39.81 -7.57
CA LEU A 768 48.27 -39.37 -6.57
C LEU A 768 47.64 -38.01 -6.93
N ALA A 769 48.43 -37.07 -7.44
CA ALA A 769 47.92 -35.80 -7.95
C ALA A 769 46.89 -36.01 -9.08
N SER A 770 47.19 -36.88 -10.05
CA SER A 770 46.29 -37.20 -11.16
C SER A 770 44.97 -37.83 -10.67
N MET A 771 45.01 -38.73 -9.68
CA MET A 771 43.80 -39.33 -9.10
C MET A 771 42.92 -38.27 -8.40
N LEU A 772 43.53 -37.33 -7.68
CA LEU A 772 42.81 -36.27 -6.97
C LEU A 772 42.20 -35.24 -7.94
N GLU A 773 42.88 -34.94 -9.05
CA GLU A 773 42.33 -34.11 -10.14
C GLU A 773 41.14 -34.78 -10.82
N GLU A 774 41.22 -36.09 -11.06
CA GLU A 774 40.11 -36.85 -11.62
C GLU A 774 38.90 -36.87 -10.67
N ALA A 775 39.14 -37.05 -9.37
CA ALA A 775 38.11 -36.93 -8.34
C ALA A 775 37.47 -35.53 -8.34
N ALA A 776 38.27 -34.47 -8.40
CA ALA A 776 37.77 -33.10 -8.48
C ALA A 776 36.93 -32.88 -9.76
N SER A 777 37.28 -33.56 -10.85
CA SER A 777 36.53 -33.54 -12.10
C SER A 777 35.16 -34.22 -11.98
N PHE A 778 35.05 -35.35 -11.27
CA PHE A 778 33.77 -36.00 -10.97
C PHE A 778 32.87 -35.12 -10.10
N VAL A 779 33.44 -34.50 -9.05
CA VAL A 779 32.71 -33.55 -8.18
C VAL A 779 32.22 -32.34 -8.98
N ALA A 780 33.08 -31.77 -9.84
CA ALA A 780 32.70 -30.64 -10.70
C ALA A 780 31.56 -30.98 -11.66
N ARG A 781 31.62 -32.13 -12.34
CA ARG A 781 30.53 -32.59 -13.22
C ARG A 781 29.23 -32.83 -12.48
N THR A 782 29.31 -33.28 -11.22
CA THR A 782 28.12 -33.44 -10.37
C THR A 782 27.56 -32.07 -10.02
N GLY A 783 28.41 -31.09 -9.66
CA GLY A 783 28.03 -29.70 -9.44
C GLY A 783 27.20 -29.13 -10.59
N THR A 784 27.68 -29.28 -11.82
CA THR A 784 26.94 -28.82 -13.02
C THR A 784 25.65 -29.62 -13.28
N ALA A 785 25.58 -30.88 -12.84
CA ALA A 785 24.36 -31.69 -13.00
C ALA A 785 23.27 -31.35 -11.98
N VAL A 786 23.66 -30.79 -10.83
CA VAL A 786 22.77 -30.39 -9.73
C VAL A 786 22.46 -28.91 -9.73
N GLU A 787 23.29 -28.10 -10.39
CA GLU A 787 23.00 -26.68 -10.64
C GLU A 787 21.59 -26.55 -11.21
N PRO A 788 20.73 -25.73 -10.59
CA PRO A 788 19.40 -25.51 -11.11
C PRO A 788 19.51 -24.97 -12.53
N LEU A 789 18.63 -25.44 -13.41
CA LEU A 789 18.61 -24.98 -14.79
C LEU A 789 18.37 -23.47 -14.83
N LEU A 790 18.82 -22.78 -15.87
CA LEU A 790 18.61 -21.34 -15.99
C LEU A 790 17.11 -21.00 -15.91
N GLU A 791 16.26 -21.88 -16.46
CA GLU A 791 14.81 -21.76 -16.37
C GLU A 791 14.25 -21.94 -14.95
N GLU A 792 14.97 -22.64 -14.06
CA GLU A 792 14.64 -22.79 -12.63
C GLU A 792 15.18 -21.63 -11.78
N LEU A 793 16.30 -21.00 -12.17
CA LEU A 793 16.88 -19.82 -11.51
C LEU A 793 16.19 -18.51 -11.91
N GLU A 794 15.55 -18.47 -13.08
CA GLU A 794 14.72 -17.36 -13.53
C GLU A 794 13.33 -17.37 -12.87
N ALA A 795 12.95 -18.46 -12.17
CA ALA A 795 11.84 -18.45 -11.23
C ALA A 795 12.22 -17.61 -9.98
N PRO A 796 11.29 -16.88 -9.34
CA PRO A 796 11.60 -16.04 -8.18
C PRO A 796 12.28 -16.86 -7.07
N ILE A 797 13.49 -16.45 -6.70
CA ILE A 797 14.34 -17.11 -5.70
C ILE A 797 13.68 -17.02 -4.31
N ASP A 798 13.39 -18.16 -3.69
CA ASP A 798 13.06 -18.31 -2.26
C ASP A 798 14.32 -18.00 -1.43
N HIS A 799 14.47 -16.75 -0.99
CA HIS A 799 15.54 -16.38 -0.06
C HIS A 799 15.19 -16.88 1.34
N ARG A 800 15.50 -18.15 1.63
CA ARG A 800 15.63 -18.58 3.02
C ARG A 800 16.83 -17.89 3.65
N GLY A 801 16.56 -17.02 4.63
CA GLY A 801 17.58 -16.40 5.47
C GLY A 801 18.53 -17.45 6.05
N THR A 802 19.82 -17.16 5.99
CA THR A 802 20.90 -17.98 6.57
C THR A 802 20.71 -18.14 8.07
N GLU A 803 20.48 -19.36 8.56
CA GLU A 803 20.52 -19.73 9.98
C GLU A 803 21.94 -20.14 10.44
N PRO A 804 22.20 -20.18 11.77
CA PRO A 804 23.53 -20.03 12.36
C PRO A 804 24.24 -21.37 12.65
N GLU A 805 24.71 -22.08 11.62
CA GLU A 805 25.47 -23.33 11.83
C GLU A 805 26.90 -23.10 12.38
N GLY A 806 27.40 -21.86 12.33
CA GLY A 806 28.72 -21.51 12.85
C GLY A 806 28.87 -21.66 14.37
N ILE A 807 27.78 -21.67 15.13
CA ILE A 807 27.82 -21.79 16.61
C ILE A 807 27.79 -23.27 17.05
N ALA A 808 27.04 -24.12 16.36
CA ALA A 808 26.98 -25.56 16.67
C ALA A 808 28.32 -26.26 16.38
N ILE A 809 28.99 -25.89 15.29
CA ILE A 809 30.33 -26.42 14.95
C ILE A 809 31.41 -25.85 15.88
N ALA A 810 31.31 -24.59 16.31
CA ALA A 810 32.25 -24.01 17.27
C ALA A 810 32.17 -24.65 18.67
N ASP A 811 30.97 -25.04 19.11
CA ASP A 811 30.76 -25.80 20.35
C ASP A 811 31.24 -27.26 20.23
N GLU A 812 31.06 -27.90 19.06
CA GLU A 812 31.57 -29.25 18.80
C GLU A 812 33.11 -29.29 18.64
N LEU A 813 33.71 -28.18 18.19
CA LEU A 813 35.16 -27.99 18.04
C LEU A 813 35.83 -27.29 19.25
N GLY A 814 35.07 -26.88 20.27
CA GLY A 814 35.59 -26.31 21.52
C GLY A 814 36.19 -24.90 21.43
N ILE A 815 35.75 -24.07 20.47
CA ILE A 815 36.26 -22.70 20.27
C ILE A 815 35.40 -21.70 21.05
N ARG A 816 35.95 -21.07 22.10
CA ARG A 816 35.26 -20.01 22.86
C ARG A 816 35.56 -18.62 22.30
N TYR A 817 34.52 -17.83 22.03
CA TYR A 817 34.64 -16.39 21.77
C TYR A 817 34.56 -15.59 23.09
N GLU A 818 35.63 -14.89 23.44
CA GLU A 818 35.63 -13.92 24.54
C GLU A 818 35.33 -12.50 24.00
N GLY A 819 34.17 -11.97 24.38
CA GLY A 819 33.97 -10.58 24.82
C GLY A 819 33.99 -9.44 23.80
N ILE A 820 32.81 -8.83 23.58
CA ILE A 820 32.71 -7.39 23.32
C ILE A 820 31.97 -6.78 24.52
N GLN A 821 32.67 -5.94 25.28
CA GLN A 821 32.10 -5.10 26.34
C GLN A 821 31.35 -3.92 25.71
N VAL A 822 30.12 -3.68 26.15
CA VAL A 822 29.38 -2.44 25.87
C VAL A 822 29.73 -1.43 26.96
N GLY A 823 30.27 -0.27 26.56
CA GLY A 823 30.65 0.83 27.45
C GLY A 823 29.45 1.61 27.98
N ALA A 824 29.61 2.16 29.18
CA ALA A 824 28.69 3.03 29.90
C ALA A 824 28.64 4.46 29.33
#